data_AF-A0A521CT76-F1
#
_entry.id   AF-A0A521CT76-F1
#
_cell.length_a   1.000
_cell.length_b   1.000
_cell.length_c   1.000
_cell.angle_alpha   90.00
_cell.angle_beta   90.00
_cell.angle_gamma   90.00
#
_symmetry.space_group_name_H-M   'P 1'
#
loop_
_entity.id
_entity.type
_entity.pdbx_description
1 polymer ?
#
loop_
_entity_poly.entity_id
_entity_poly.type
_entity_poly.pdbx_seq_one_letter_code
_entity_poly.pdbx_strand_id
1 'polypeptide(L)'
;MAVVMALTFISCGEKKYPEPMNVEEALDSFRVDDRFEVQVYASEPHVMDPTSMVFDEKGNVYVVEMPDYPFKPEEGPGRGKIKKLMDRDGDGRIDDSVVFADSITDATSILPWKEGLLVTAAPNIWYFRDTDGDDRADDKEKVFSGFFENNQEAQITNLRFNVDNWIYASNHGQAGEVHFNRDPDAEPLSMAGADFRFRLDRGEFEPETAPGQFGQTFDKWGNRFVTQNTRHIQQMVIPYRYLHRHSYLPTTNGMANINDHGLPMYQLTEAPYWRAERTKRRNKRYQEQDLDRVEYADDHFTGASGGTYYGADLFPKEYRDNIFTGEVAGNLVHRDQLVSSPDQVEYTAQRPENEQDREFLASVDPWFRPTNFTVGPDGALYLLDYYRQHIETPLSIPEDLKEDMDFLRGDDMGRIYRIVPKDQAPTLPLGELNNTTASNQYVEWLSHPNRWFRLNAQRMLLQKQDKSVLPAVEELFMENENAVTRLHALYVMEGMDALTLNIIREALNDASPGVREHALILSERFPEVLPEAITLSSDPSHKVVLQAALSLGEFESEAVTEPLADILQEHYRDHWIRLGVLSSDAGSSMALFETLQDETGFFGSWDEEKEQFLHDFSYVTAARNNGEDMAQLLEAVSGLPVDSRKMVAEGFSGGLAKSEADLPSDVEEQLQALAGDGDEELKNIISNIIES
;
A
#
# COMPACT_ATOMS: atom_id res chain seq x y z
N MET A 1 27.65 -44.23 62.24
CA MET A 1 28.77 -43.55 61.57
C MET A 1 28.46 -43.56 60.08
N ALA A 2 28.68 -42.42 59.41
CA ALA A 2 28.40 -42.10 58.00
C ALA A 2 26.92 -41.82 57.63
N VAL A 3 26.53 -40.55 57.72
CA VAL A 3 25.42 -39.95 56.96
C VAL A 3 25.99 -39.60 55.58
N VAL A 4 25.39 -40.15 54.52
CA VAL A 4 25.69 -39.78 53.13
C VAL A 4 24.69 -38.71 52.73
N MET A 5 25.19 -37.49 52.55
CA MET A 5 24.45 -36.34 52.07
C MET A 5 24.48 -36.39 50.54
N ALA A 6 23.35 -36.71 49.92
CA ALA A 6 23.19 -36.60 48.47
C ALA A 6 22.90 -35.13 48.12
N LEU A 7 23.89 -34.45 47.55
CA LEU A 7 23.75 -33.14 46.93
C LEU A 7 23.14 -33.34 45.53
N THR A 8 21.85 -33.10 45.38
CA THR A 8 21.21 -32.86 44.08
C THR A 8 21.63 -31.49 43.59
N PHE A 9 22.48 -31.45 42.57
CA PHE A 9 22.72 -30.24 41.78
C PHE A 9 21.48 -29.96 40.93
N ILE A 10 20.64 -29.04 41.38
CA ILE A 10 19.68 -28.37 40.51
C ILE A 10 20.51 -27.34 39.74
N SER A 11 20.73 -27.59 38.45
CA SER A 11 21.22 -26.57 37.53
C SER A 11 20.11 -25.54 37.35
N CYS A 12 20.19 -24.43 38.09
CA CYS A 12 19.45 -23.22 37.75
C CYS A 12 20.14 -22.61 36.52
N GLY A 13 19.76 -23.05 35.32
CA GLY A 13 20.04 -22.28 34.11
C GLY A 13 19.30 -20.94 34.21
N GLU A 14 19.98 -19.85 33.89
CA GLU A 14 19.37 -18.53 33.76
C GLU A 14 18.32 -18.59 32.64
N LYS A 15 17.05 -18.26 32.93
CA LYS A 15 16.00 -18.24 31.90
C LYS A 15 16.32 -17.14 30.90
N LYS A 16 16.60 -17.49 29.65
CA LYS A 16 16.95 -16.56 28.56
C LYS A 16 15.76 -15.73 28.06
N TYR A 17 14.53 -16.21 28.27
CA TYR A 17 13.31 -15.57 27.79
C TYR A 17 12.27 -15.47 28.93
N PRO A 18 11.52 -14.35 29.02
CA PRO A 18 10.49 -14.17 30.03
C PRO A 18 9.25 -15.01 29.72
N GLU A 19 8.47 -15.26 30.77
CA GLU A 19 7.16 -15.93 30.72
C GLU A 19 6.07 -14.95 30.27
N PRO A 20 4.94 -15.44 29.73
CA PRO A 20 3.83 -14.57 29.32
C PRO A 20 3.19 -13.87 30.52
N MET A 21 2.72 -12.65 30.32
CA MET A 21 1.89 -11.90 31.26
C MET A 21 0.43 -12.28 31.07
N ASN A 22 -0.36 -12.25 32.15
CA ASN A 22 -1.82 -12.28 32.00
C ASN A 22 -2.35 -10.97 31.37
N VAL A 23 -3.64 -10.92 31.06
CA VAL A 23 -4.25 -9.80 30.33
C VAL A 23 -4.09 -8.47 31.08
N GLU A 24 -4.36 -8.46 32.38
CA GLU A 24 -4.25 -7.28 33.24
C GLU A 24 -2.79 -6.82 33.41
N GLU A 25 -1.87 -7.75 33.60
CA GLU A 25 -0.42 -7.46 33.65
C GLU A 25 0.09 -6.86 32.33
N ALA A 26 -0.37 -7.37 31.19
CA ALA A 26 -0.02 -6.82 29.88
C ALA A 26 -0.59 -5.41 29.66
N LEU A 27 -1.82 -5.12 30.11
CA LEU A 27 -2.35 -3.76 30.09
C LEU A 27 -1.48 -2.79 30.90
N ASP A 28 -1.06 -3.19 32.10
CA ASP A 28 -0.19 -2.39 32.98
C ASP A 28 1.22 -2.18 32.37
N SER A 29 1.61 -3.02 31.41
CA SER A 29 2.88 -2.91 30.70
C SER A 29 2.92 -1.77 29.66
N PHE A 30 1.76 -1.30 29.20
CA PHE A 30 1.68 -0.30 28.13
C PHE A 30 2.03 1.11 28.59
N ARG A 31 2.73 1.83 27.72
CA ARG A 31 2.99 3.27 27.79
C ARG A 31 2.39 3.88 26.53
N VAL A 32 1.20 4.45 26.67
CA VAL A 32 0.44 5.09 25.59
C VAL A 32 0.37 6.61 25.84
N ASP A 33 0.12 7.41 24.81
CA ASP A 33 -0.16 8.84 24.97
C ASP A 33 -1.22 9.08 26.07
N ASP A 34 -0.96 10.05 26.95
CA ASP A 34 -1.74 10.29 28.17
C ASP A 34 -3.22 10.62 27.92
N ARG A 35 -3.58 11.04 26.70
CA ARG A 35 -4.99 11.31 26.31
C ARG A 35 -5.80 10.04 26.07
N PHE A 36 -5.15 8.88 25.93
CA PHE A 36 -5.79 7.62 25.58
C PHE A 36 -5.79 6.63 26.73
N GLU A 37 -6.74 5.71 26.65
CA GLU A 37 -6.79 4.49 27.43
C GLU A 37 -6.85 3.28 26.50
N VAL A 38 -6.22 2.19 26.93
CA VAL A 38 -6.23 0.90 26.24
C VAL A 38 -7.16 -0.02 27.01
N GLN A 39 -8.19 -0.53 26.35
CA GLN A 39 -9.19 -1.42 26.92
C GLN A 39 -9.06 -2.81 26.29
N VAL A 40 -9.33 -3.88 27.04
CA VAL A 40 -9.41 -5.23 26.46
C VAL A 40 -10.73 -5.35 25.72
N TYR A 41 -10.66 -5.65 24.42
CA TYR A 41 -11.83 -5.96 23.62
C TYR A 41 -12.07 -7.47 23.56
N ALA A 42 -11.04 -8.25 23.24
CA ALA A 42 -11.09 -9.71 23.24
C ALA A 42 -9.74 -10.29 23.69
N SER A 43 -9.77 -11.49 24.26
CA SER A 43 -8.57 -12.25 24.65
C SER A 43 -8.81 -13.74 24.48
N GLU A 44 -7.78 -14.53 24.72
CA GLU A 44 -7.92 -15.97 24.92
C GLU A 44 -9.03 -16.31 25.95
N PRO A 45 -9.86 -17.36 25.72
CA PRO A 45 -9.82 -18.29 24.60
C PRO A 45 -10.66 -17.86 23.38
N HIS A 46 -11.20 -16.63 23.37
CA HIS A 46 -12.14 -16.20 22.32
C HIS A 46 -11.46 -15.85 21.00
N VAL A 47 -10.21 -15.41 21.07
CA VAL A 47 -9.32 -15.10 19.95
C VAL A 47 -7.90 -15.58 20.26
N MET A 48 -7.20 -16.11 19.26
CA MET A 48 -5.80 -16.57 19.33
C MET A 48 -5.09 -16.18 18.02
N ASP A 49 -3.81 -15.83 18.07
CA ASP A 49 -3.01 -15.49 16.88
C ASP A 49 -3.68 -14.54 15.86
N PRO A 50 -4.27 -13.41 16.28
CA PRO A 50 -5.02 -12.54 15.37
C PRO A 50 -4.13 -11.82 14.37
N THR A 51 -4.48 -11.88 13.07
CA THR A 51 -3.74 -11.18 11.98
C THR A 51 -4.58 -10.14 11.24
N SER A 52 -5.90 -10.31 11.19
CA SER A 52 -6.82 -9.39 10.52
C SER A 52 -8.18 -9.40 11.20
N MET A 53 -8.82 -8.24 11.29
CA MET A 53 -10.15 -8.05 11.88
C MET A 53 -10.96 -7.14 10.97
N VAL A 54 -12.27 -7.35 10.89
CA VAL A 54 -13.21 -6.47 10.19
C VAL A 54 -14.55 -6.40 10.91
N PHE A 55 -15.20 -5.26 10.80
CA PHE A 55 -16.63 -5.09 11.08
C PHE A 55 -17.40 -5.15 9.76
N ASP A 56 -18.38 -6.04 9.64
CA ASP A 56 -19.32 -6.04 8.52
C ASP A 56 -20.37 -4.92 8.67
N GLU A 57 -21.17 -4.66 7.63
CA GLU A 57 -22.16 -3.57 7.63
C GLU A 57 -23.24 -3.68 8.72
N LYS A 58 -23.37 -4.87 9.33
CA LYS A 58 -24.30 -5.19 10.42
C LYS A 58 -23.67 -5.02 11.81
N GLY A 59 -22.37 -4.71 11.86
CA GLY A 59 -21.60 -4.59 13.09
C GLY A 59 -21.08 -5.92 13.64
N ASN A 60 -21.20 -7.03 12.90
CA ASN A 60 -20.58 -8.28 13.29
C ASN A 60 -19.05 -8.17 13.16
N VAL A 61 -18.35 -8.80 14.09
CA VAL A 61 -16.89 -8.81 14.12
C VAL A 61 -16.37 -10.15 13.67
N TYR A 62 -15.51 -10.14 12.66
CA TYR A 62 -14.78 -11.31 12.20
C TYR A 62 -13.28 -11.10 12.37
N VAL A 63 -12.58 -12.16 12.76
CA VAL A 63 -11.13 -12.15 13.00
C VAL A 63 -10.49 -13.38 12.37
N VAL A 64 -9.35 -13.17 11.70
CA VAL A 64 -8.48 -14.25 11.22
C VAL A 64 -7.53 -14.67 12.32
N GLU A 65 -7.48 -15.97 12.60
CA GLU A 65 -6.45 -16.61 13.42
C GLU A 65 -5.47 -17.35 12.50
N MET A 66 -4.15 -17.13 12.66
CA MET A 66 -3.11 -17.74 11.81
C MET A 66 -2.11 -18.66 12.58
N PRO A 67 -2.57 -19.65 13.36
CA PRO A 67 -1.71 -20.48 14.22
C PRO A 67 -0.66 -21.33 13.49
N ASP A 68 -0.69 -21.40 12.16
CA ASP A 68 0.30 -22.09 11.34
C ASP A 68 1.68 -21.39 11.33
N TYR A 69 1.70 -20.06 11.50
CA TYR A 69 2.94 -19.28 11.47
C TYR A 69 3.88 -19.63 12.66
N PRO A 70 5.21 -19.70 12.47
CA PRO A 70 5.98 -19.29 11.29
C PRO A 70 6.32 -20.40 10.30
N PHE A 71 5.72 -21.58 10.43
CA PHE A 71 6.06 -22.72 9.60
C PHE A 71 5.16 -22.79 8.37
N LYS A 72 5.67 -23.41 7.29
CA LYS A 72 4.79 -23.81 6.21
C LYS A 72 3.83 -24.89 6.73
N PRO A 73 2.51 -24.74 6.57
CA PRO A 73 1.56 -25.78 6.94
C PRO A 73 1.92 -27.12 6.28
N GLU A 74 1.75 -28.21 7.02
CA GLU A 74 1.84 -29.56 6.45
C GLU A 74 0.73 -29.76 5.40
N GLU A 75 0.93 -30.71 4.47
CA GLU A 75 -0.12 -31.07 3.51
C GLU A 75 -1.38 -31.54 4.25
N GLY A 76 -2.50 -30.85 4.06
CA GLY A 76 -3.76 -31.14 4.74
C GLY A 76 -4.58 -29.89 5.04
N PRO A 77 -5.60 -30.00 5.91
CA PRO A 77 -6.32 -28.82 6.39
C PRO A 77 -5.39 -27.96 7.24
N GLY A 78 -5.18 -26.71 6.83
CA GLY A 78 -4.43 -25.73 7.63
C GLY A 78 -5.10 -25.44 8.98
N ARG A 79 -4.37 -24.88 9.94
CA ARG A 79 -4.89 -24.56 11.27
C ARG A 79 -5.60 -23.21 11.33
N GLY A 80 -5.47 -22.38 10.28
CA GLY A 80 -6.11 -21.09 10.15
C GLY A 80 -7.64 -21.13 10.27
N LYS A 81 -8.19 -20.11 10.92
CA LYS A 81 -9.63 -19.98 11.21
C LYS A 81 -10.12 -18.55 11.02
N ILE A 82 -11.43 -18.43 10.85
CA ILE A 82 -12.16 -17.18 10.97
C ILE A 82 -13.10 -17.32 12.16
N LYS A 83 -12.95 -16.43 13.13
CA LYS A 83 -13.79 -16.34 14.32
C LYS A 83 -14.80 -15.23 14.16
N LYS A 84 -16.06 -15.50 14.48
CA LYS A 84 -17.07 -14.46 14.75
C LYS A 84 -17.07 -14.17 16.25
N LEU A 85 -16.79 -12.92 16.63
CA LEU A 85 -16.74 -12.49 18.02
C LEU A 85 -18.08 -11.89 18.45
N MET A 86 -18.51 -12.17 19.67
CA MET A 86 -19.79 -11.72 20.20
C MET A 86 -19.63 -11.16 21.62
N ASP A 87 -20.26 -10.01 21.83
CA ASP A 87 -20.47 -9.38 23.12
C ASP A 87 -21.95 -9.61 23.48
N ARG A 88 -22.23 -10.62 24.33
CA ARG A 88 -23.58 -11.06 24.65
C ARG A 88 -24.23 -10.18 25.72
N ASP A 89 -23.45 -9.58 26.61
CA ASP A 89 -23.95 -8.75 27.69
C ASP A 89 -23.94 -7.24 27.40
N GLY A 90 -23.27 -6.82 26.31
CA GLY A 90 -23.25 -5.47 25.78
C GLY A 90 -22.31 -4.53 26.52
N ASP A 91 -21.34 -5.05 27.28
CA ASP A 91 -20.39 -4.25 28.04
C ASP A 91 -19.20 -3.71 27.20
N GLY A 92 -19.13 -4.12 25.93
CA GLY A 92 -18.08 -3.76 25.00
C GLY A 92 -16.85 -4.68 25.04
N ARG A 93 -16.91 -5.79 25.78
CA ARG A 93 -15.91 -6.87 25.82
C ARG A 93 -16.52 -8.15 25.25
N ILE A 94 -15.74 -8.87 24.46
CA ILE A 94 -16.14 -10.15 23.89
C ILE A 94 -16.16 -11.22 24.99
N ASP A 95 -17.30 -11.91 25.10
CA ASP A 95 -17.56 -12.99 26.05
C ASP A 95 -17.95 -14.33 25.39
N ASP A 96 -18.11 -14.34 24.07
CA ASP A 96 -18.44 -15.52 23.28
C ASP A 96 -17.81 -15.45 21.87
N SER A 97 -17.52 -16.61 21.28
CA SER A 97 -17.06 -16.67 19.88
C SER A 97 -17.37 -17.98 19.18
N VAL A 98 -17.74 -17.88 17.90
CA VAL A 98 -18.01 -19.03 17.03
C VAL A 98 -16.92 -19.14 15.97
N VAL A 99 -16.56 -20.37 15.61
CA VAL A 99 -15.72 -20.61 14.42
C VAL A 99 -16.62 -20.51 13.20
N PHE A 100 -16.50 -19.40 12.48
CA PHE A 100 -17.24 -19.12 11.26
C PHE A 100 -16.72 -20.00 10.11
N ALA A 101 -15.40 -20.07 9.94
CA ALA A 101 -14.75 -20.97 8.99
C ALA A 101 -13.44 -21.52 9.59
N ASP A 102 -13.05 -22.73 9.20
CA ASP A 102 -11.81 -23.37 9.62
C ASP A 102 -11.12 -24.10 8.46
N SER A 103 -10.04 -24.82 8.77
CA SER A 103 -9.30 -25.63 7.81
C SER A 103 -8.73 -24.77 6.67
N ILE A 104 -8.24 -23.57 7.01
CA ILE A 104 -7.68 -22.60 6.08
C ILE A 104 -6.17 -22.55 6.24
N THR A 105 -5.44 -22.84 5.18
CA THR A 105 -3.97 -22.77 5.13
C THR A 105 -3.52 -21.31 5.06
N ASP A 106 -2.67 -20.88 6.00
CA ASP A 106 -2.05 -19.53 5.98
C ASP A 106 -3.05 -18.39 5.70
N ALA A 107 -4.14 -18.33 6.46
CA ALA A 107 -5.12 -17.25 6.34
C ALA A 107 -4.50 -15.92 6.81
N THR A 108 -4.47 -14.91 5.94
CA THR A 108 -3.74 -13.65 6.22
C THR A 108 -4.65 -12.43 6.35
N SER A 109 -5.76 -12.35 5.61
CA SER A 109 -6.63 -11.16 5.58
C SER A 109 -8.07 -11.49 5.22
N ILE A 110 -8.99 -10.66 5.68
CA ILE A 110 -10.43 -10.76 5.42
C ILE A 110 -11.03 -9.42 5.01
N LEU A 111 -12.09 -9.48 4.18
CA LEU A 111 -12.89 -8.31 3.78
C LEU A 111 -14.36 -8.72 3.61
N PRO A 112 -15.33 -8.00 4.21
CA PRO A 112 -16.73 -8.29 3.98
C PRO A 112 -17.15 -7.93 2.54
N TRP A 113 -17.85 -8.85 1.89
CA TRP A 113 -18.34 -8.70 0.52
C TRP A 113 -19.69 -9.40 0.34
N LYS A 114 -20.71 -8.66 -0.11
CA LYS A 114 -22.11 -9.12 -0.13
C LYS A 114 -22.47 -9.71 1.24
N GLU A 115 -22.94 -10.95 1.28
CA GLU A 115 -23.38 -11.64 2.50
C GLU A 115 -22.28 -12.51 3.14
N GLY A 116 -21.02 -12.34 2.74
CA GLY A 116 -19.92 -13.21 3.15
C GLY A 116 -18.60 -12.48 3.28
N LEU A 117 -17.51 -13.25 3.34
CA LEU A 117 -16.15 -12.77 3.54
C LEU A 117 -15.25 -13.24 2.40
N LEU A 118 -14.53 -12.29 1.79
CA LEU A 118 -13.34 -12.61 1.00
C LEU A 118 -12.16 -12.87 1.95
N VAL A 119 -11.35 -13.88 1.65
CA VAL A 119 -10.26 -14.34 2.52
C VAL A 119 -9.02 -14.61 1.68
N THR A 120 -7.90 -13.95 1.98
CA THR A 120 -6.60 -14.30 1.41
C THR A 120 -5.99 -15.47 2.18
N ALA A 121 -5.68 -16.54 1.45
CA ALA A 121 -5.04 -17.74 1.96
C ALA A 121 -4.29 -18.38 0.78
N ALA A 122 -3.02 -17.97 0.61
CA ALA A 122 -2.21 -18.36 -0.54
C ALA A 122 -2.24 -19.89 -0.73
N PRO A 123 -2.41 -20.39 -1.97
CA PRO A 123 -2.30 -19.68 -3.24
C PRO A 123 -3.64 -19.11 -3.75
N ASN A 124 -4.64 -18.89 -2.88
CA ASN A 124 -6.00 -18.54 -3.30
C ASN A 124 -6.55 -17.29 -2.60
N ILE A 125 -7.57 -16.69 -3.21
CA ILE A 125 -8.57 -15.85 -2.54
C ILE A 125 -9.87 -16.65 -2.50
N TRP A 126 -10.41 -16.86 -1.30
CA TRP A 126 -11.65 -17.58 -1.07
C TRP A 126 -12.81 -16.62 -0.79
N TYR A 127 -14.03 -17.10 -1.01
CA TYR A 127 -15.27 -16.50 -0.55
C TYR A 127 -15.99 -17.50 0.37
N PHE A 128 -16.31 -17.07 1.59
CA PHE A 128 -17.05 -17.85 2.58
C PHE A 128 -18.36 -17.15 2.92
N ARG A 129 -19.44 -17.90 3.02
CA ARG A 129 -20.77 -17.36 3.33
C ARG A 129 -21.55 -18.34 4.20
N ASP A 130 -22.33 -17.78 5.10
CA ASP A 130 -23.38 -18.47 5.87
C ASP A 130 -24.71 -18.28 5.13
N THR A 131 -25.33 -19.36 4.67
CA THR A 131 -26.60 -19.33 3.93
C THR A 131 -27.83 -19.71 4.75
N ASP A 132 -27.67 -20.19 5.99
CA ASP A 132 -28.78 -20.64 6.84
C ASP A 132 -28.94 -19.86 8.16
N GLY A 133 -27.98 -18.98 8.47
CA GLY A 133 -28.01 -18.06 9.60
C GLY A 133 -27.56 -18.67 10.93
N ASP A 134 -26.77 -19.75 10.90
CA ASP A 134 -26.25 -20.41 12.10
C ASP A 134 -24.89 -19.85 12.59
N ASP A 135 -24.42 -18.75 11.99
CA ASP A 135 -23.14 -18.10 12.23
C ASP A 135 -21.91 -18.92 11.77
N ARG A 136 -22.11 -19.88 10.85
CA ARG A 136 -21.04 -20.69 10.25
C ARG A 136 -21.12 -20.67 8.74
N ALA A 137 -19.96 -20.61 8.10
CA ALA A 137 -19.88 -20.71 6.65
C ALA A 137 -20.20 -22.14 6.20
N ASP A 138 -21.27 -22.28 5.42
CA ASP A 138 -21.70 -23.50 4.77
C ASP A 138 -21.42 -23.49 3.25
N ASP A 139 -21.06 -22.32 2.71
CA ASP A 139 -20.65 -22.11 1.33
C ASP A 139 -19.19 -21.63 1.27
N LYS A 140 -18.37 -22.32 0.46
CA LYS A 140 -16.96 -22.03 0.24
C LYS A 140 -16.65 -22.07 -1.24
N GLU A 141 -16.22 -20.93 -1.76
CA GLU A 141 -15.88 -20.75 -3.16
C GLU A 141 -14.44 -20.26 -3.31
N LYS A 142 -13.71 -20.82 -4.28
CA LYS A 142 -12.42 -20.27 -4.71
C LYS A 142 -12.69 -19.18 -5.74
N VAL A 143 -12.30 -17.94 -5.45
CA VAL A 143 -12.53 -16.79 -6.36
C VAL A 143 -11.32 -16.59 -7.28
N PHE A 144 -10.12 -16.57 -6.71
CA PHE A 144 -8.86 -16.49 -7.44
C PHE A 144 -7.90 -17.57 -6.97
N SER A 145 -6.97 -17.96 -7.85
CA SER A 145 -5.97 -19.00 -7.56
C SER A 145 -4.66 -18.72 -8.28
N GLY A 146 -3.55 -19.25 -7.78
CA GLY A 146 -2.23 -19.17 -8.44
C GLY A 146 -1.28 -18.13 -7.85
N PHE A 147 -1.62 -17.56 -6.68
CA PHE A 147 -0.70 -16.69 -5.94
C PHE A 147 0.48 -17.47 -5.35
N PHE A 148 1.57 -16.78 -5.07
CA PHE A 148 2.76 -17.35 -4.44
C PHE A 148 2.50 -17.83 -3.01
N GLU A 149 2.99 -19.03 -2.66
CA GLU A 149 2.72 -19.70 -1.37
C GLU A 149 3.98 -20.21 -0.63
N ASN A 150 5.18 -19.96 -1.15
CA ASN A 150 6.41 -20.60 -0.65
C ASN A 150 7.22 -19.77 0.37
N ASN A 151 6.65 -18.67 0.88
CA ASN A 151 7.20 -17.90 2.01
C ASN A 151 6.08 -17.23 2.81
N GLN A 152 5.93 -17.61 4.08
CA GLN A 152 4.91 -17.09 5.01
C GLN A 152 4.97 -15.56 5.19
N GLU A 153 6.13 -14.94 4.98
CA GLU A 153 6.30 -13.48 5.14
C GLU A 153 5.94 -12.66 3.88
N ALA A 154 5.66 -13.33 2.75
CA ALA A 154 5.48 -12.70 1.44
C ALA A 154 4.25 -13.24 0.68
N GLN A 155 3.25 -13.75 1.38
CA GLN A 155 1.98 -14.20 0.78
C GLN A 155 1.05 -13.03 0.49
N ILE A 156 0.07 -13.27 -0.39
CA ILE A 156 -1.02 -12.33 -0.64
C ILE A 156 -1.77 -12.00 0.66
N THR A 157 -2.04 -10.72 0.91
CA THR A 157 -2.63 -10.23 2.16
C THR A 157 -3.26 -8.82 2.01
N ASN A 158 -3.80 -8.29 3.11
CA ASN A 158 -4.33 -6.94 3.27
C ASN A 158 -5.41 -6.53 2.25
N LEU A 159 -6.51 -7.29 2.19
CA LEU A 159 -7.68 -6.90 1.39
C LEU A 159 -8.23 -5.54 1.85
N ARG A 160 -8.36 -4.58 0.94
CA ARG A 160 -8.92 -3.24 1.20
C ARG A 160 -9.84 -2.81 0.07
N PHE A 161 -11.10 -2.52 0.39
CA PHE A 161 -12.02 -1.81 -0.52
C PHE A 161 -11.74 -0.31 -0.47
N ASN A 162 -11.62 0.34 -1.63
CA ASN A 162 -11.28 1.77 -1.72
C ASN A 162 -12.42 2.59 -2.36
N VAL A 163 -12.29 3.92 -2.32
CA VAL A 163 -13.28 4.88 -2.83
C VAL A 163 -13.51 4.78 -4.34
N ASP A 164 -12.57 4.21 -5.08
CA ASP A 164 -12.65 3.95 -6.53
C ASP A 164 -13.44 2.68 -6.91
N ASN A 165 -14.08 2.03 -5.93
CA ASN A 165 -14.76 0.74 -6.04
C ASN A 165 -13.86 -0.48 -6.27
N TRP A 166 -12.53 -0.34 -6.25
CA TRP A 166 -11.59 -1.46 -6.36
C TRP A 166 -11.31 -2.11 -5.00
N ILE A 167 -11.00 -3.40 -5.03
CA ILE A 167 -10.42 -4.14 -3.91
C ILE A 167 -8.94 -4.37 -4.21
N TYR A 168 -8.08 -4.01 -3.26
CA TYR A 168 -6.63 -4.14 -3.36
C TYR A 168 -6.11 -5.22 -2.42
N ALA A 169 -5.05 -5.90 -2.83
CA ALA A 169 -4.30 -6.86 -2.03
C ALA A 169 -2.78 -6.70 -2.27
N SER A 170 -2.01 -6.71 -1.19
CA SER A 170 -0.56 -6.76 -1.25
C SER A 170 -0.11 -8.17 -1.62
N ASN A 171 0.85 -8.30 -2.52
CA ASN A 171 1.45 -9.57 -2.95
C ASN A 171 2.99 -9.53 -2.87
N HIS A 172 3.57 -8.44 -2.37
CA HIS A 172 5.01 -8.26 -2.19
C HIS A 172 5.81 -8.48 -3.48
N GLY A 173 5.19 -8.18 -4.63
CA GLY A 173 5.77 -8.40 -5.96
C GLY A 173 6.08 -9.86 -6.29
N GLN A 174 5.55 -10.83 -5.54
CA GLN A 174 5.85 -12.25 -5.77
C GLN A 174 5.25 -12.76 -7.08
N ALA A 175 6.02 -13.58 -7.80
CA ALA A 175 5.56 -14.17 -9.05
C ALA A 175 4.49 -15.25 -8.80
N GLY A 176 3.44 -15.23 -9.62
CA GLY A 176 2.36 -16.20 -9.66
C GLY A 176 1.53 -15.99 -10.92
N GLU A 177 0.88 -17.05 -11.40
CA GLU A 177 -0.03 -17.01 -12.55
C GLU A 177 -1.45 -17.09 -12.02
N VAL A 178 -2.10 -15.93 -11.90
CA VAL A 178 -3.39 -15.79 -11.23
C VAL A 178 -4.54 -16.06 -12.19
N HIS A 179 -5.43 -16.98 -11.81
CA HIS A 179 -6.64 -17.32 -12.55
C HIS A 179 -7.89 -16.83 -11.81
N PHE A 180 -8.85 -16.26 -12.54
CA PHE A 180 -10.18 -15.95 -12.02
C PHE A 180 -11.09 -17.18 -12.13
N ASN A 181 -11.41 -17.81 -11.00
CA ASN A 181 -12.10 -19.10 -11.00
C ASN A 181 -13.60 -19.03 -11.35
N ARG A 182 -14.22 -17.84 -11.29
CA ARG A 182 -15.60 -17.63 -11.73
C ARG A 182 -15.75 -17.53 -13.25
N ASP A 183 -14.66 -17.20 -13.95
CA ASP A 183 -14.61 -17.16 -15.41
C ASP A 183 -13.35 -17.90 -15.89
N PRO A 184 -13.44 -19.21 -16.10
CA PRO A 184 -12.31 -20.03 -16.55
C PRO A 184 -11.77 -19.65 -17.94
N ASP A 185 -12.51 -18.87 -18.73
CA ASP A 185 -12.09 -18.39 -20.05
C ASP A 185 -11.31 -17.06 -19.97
N ALA A 186 -11.27 -16.41 -18.80
CA ALA A 186 -10.48 -15.21 -18.59
C ALA A 186 -8.98 -15.52 -18.63
N GLU A 187 -8.21 -14.67 -19.30
CA GLU A 187 -6.76 -14.84 -19.42
C GLU A 187 -6.08 -14.80 -18.03
N PRO A 188 -5.11 -15.69 -17.77
CA PRO A 188 -4.34 -15.65 -16.53
C PRO A 188 -3.52 -14.37 -16.43
N LEU A 189 -3.29 -13.91 -15.21
CA LEU A 189 -2.53 -12.71 -14.92
C LEU A 189 -1.20 -13.03 -14.24
N SER A 190 -0.10 -12.59 -14.86
CA SER A 190 1.22 -12.67 -14.21
C SER A 190 1.35 -11.60 -13.14
N MET A 191 1.74 -12.03 -11.93
CA MET A 191 1.94 -11.15 -10.77
C MET A 191 3.41 -10.79 -10.52
N ALA A 192 4.32 -11.16 -11.42
CA ALA A 192 5.75 -10.92 -11.23
C ALA A 192 6.04 -9.41 -11.08
N GLY A 193 6.52 -9.01 -9.90
CA GLY A 193 6.81 -7.62 -9.58
C GLY A 193 5.58 -6.75 -9.28
N ALA A 194 4.39 -7.34 -9.09
CA ALA A 194 3.15 -6.61 -8.88
C ALA A 194 2.39 -7.01 -7.59
N ASP A 195 1.63 -6.05 -7.07
CA ASP A 195 0.50 -6.26 -6.17
C ASP A 195 -0.78 -6.49 -6.99
N PHE A 196 -1.92 -6.79 -6.35
CA PHE A 196 -3.14 -7.20 -7.04
C PHE A 196 -4.32 -6.29 -6.73
N ARG A 197 -5.15 -5.99 -7.74
CA ARG A 197 -6.46 -5.36 -7.53
C ARG A 197 -7.55 -5.95 -8.41
N PHE A 198 -8.80 -5.89 -7.95
CA PHE A 198 -9.94 -6.44 -8.67
C PHE A 198 -11.29 -5.77 -8.32
N ARG A 199 -12.25 -5.90 -9.25
CA ARG A 199 -13.67 -5.51 -9.14
C ARG A 199 -14.57 -6.68 -9.43
N LEU A 200 -15.16 -7.27 -8.39
CA LEU A 200 -16.07 -8.42 -8.55
C LEU A 200 -17.44 -8.04 -9.12
N ASP A 201 -17.82 -6.76 -9.08
CA ASP A 201 -19.04 -6.23 -9.70
C ASP A 201 -18.93 -6.15 -11.23
N ARG A 202 -17.72 -5.93 -11.76
CA ARG A 202 -17.44 -5.84 -13.20
C ARG A 202 -16.72 -7.07 -13.77
N GLY A 203 -16.15 -7.93 -12.92
CA GLY A 203 -15.30 -9.04 -13.36
C GLY A 203 -13.91 -8.60 -13.83
N GLU A 204 -13.47 -7.41 -13.40
CA GLU A 204 -12.17 -6.84 -13.78
C GLU A 204 -11.12 -7.19 -12.72
N PHE A 205 -9.88 -7.46 -13.15
CA PHE A 205 -8.75 -7.73 -12.27
C PHE A 205 -7.44 -7.44 -13.00
N GLU A 206 -6.48 -6.84 -12.30
CA GLU A 206 -5.23 -6.38 -12.92
C GLU A 206 -4.10 -6.24 -11.88
N PRO A 207 -2.83 -6.13 -12.35
CA PRO A 207 -1.71 -5.87 -11.48
C PRO A 207 -1.75 -4.43 -10.95
N GLU A 208 -1.13 -4.22 -9.80
CA GLU A 208 -1.00 -2.93 -9.14
C GLU A 208 0.44 -2.71 -8.65
N THR A 209 0.83 -1.44 -8.42
CA THR A 209 2.18 -1.03 -8.05
C THR A 209 2.61 -1.76 -6.78
N ALA A 210 3.81 -2.33 -6.78
CA ALA A 210 4.37 -3.11 -5.69
C ALA A 210 5.69 -2.51 -5.18
N PRO A 211 6.26 -3.03 -4.09
CA PRO A 211 5.76 -4.12 -3.26
C PRO A 211 5.18 -3.64 -1.93
N GLY A 212 3.89 -3.87 -1.70
CA GLY A 212 3.31 -3.89 -0.36
C GLY A 212 3.56 -5.26 0.32
N GLN A 213 3.80 -5.27 1.62
CA GLN A 213 3.98 -6.51 2.39
C GLN A 213 2.85 -6.67 3.41
N PHE A 214 3.17 -6.93 4.69
CA PHE A 214 2.22 -7.08 5.79
C PHE A 214 1.73 -5.71 6.30
N GLY A 215 1.30 -4.85 5.36
CA GLY A 215 0.59 -3.61 5.65
C GLY A 215 0.10 -2.86 4.41
N GLN A 216 -1.16 -2.40 4.45
CA GLN A 216 -1.78 -1.59 3.40
C GLN A 216 -2.98 -0.79 3.92
N THR A 217 -3.02 0.49 3.58
CA THR A 217 -4.16 1.39 3.84
C THR A 217 -4.32 2.45 2.76
N PHE A 218 -5.44 3.16 2.81
CA PHE A 218 -5.77 4.27 1.94
C PHE A 218 -6.21 5.47 2.77
N ASP A 219 -5.85 6.70 2.37
CA ASP A 219 -6.44 7.90 2.96
C ASP A 219 -7.90 8.12 2.46
N LYS A 220 -8.47 9.27 2.82
CA LYS A 220 -9.82 9.67 2.38
C LYS A 220 -9.93 10.02 0.88
N TRP A 221 -8.80 10.21 0.19
CA TRP A 221 -8.69 10.53 -1.23
C TRP A 221 -8.20 9.32 -2.06
N GLY A 222 -8.12 8.12 -1.46
CA GLY A 222 -7.67 6.94 -2.19
C GLY A 222 -6.17 6.87 -2.45
N ASN A 223 -5.34 7.72 -1.83
CA ASN A 223 -3.88 7.54 -1.88
C ASN A 223 -3.50 6.28 -1.11
N ARG A 224 -2.70 5.42 -1.73
CA ARG A 224 -2.33 4.10 -1.19
C ARG A 224 -1.00 4.15 -0.45
N PHE A 225 -0.99 3.62 0.77
CA PHE A 225 0.19 3.50 1.63
C PHE A 225 0.42 2.05 2.03
N VAL A 226 1.68 1.63 2.07
CA VAL A 226 2.07 0.27 2.44
C VAL A 226 3.22 0.25 3.43
N THR A 227 3.44 -0.91 4.05
CA THR A 227 4.62 -1.18 4.86
C THR A 227 5.45 -2.32 4.25
N GLN A 228 6.72 -2.35 4.60
CA GLN A 228 7.64 -3.48 4.45
C GLN A 228 8.39 -3.66 5.77
N ASN A 229 8.98 -4.83 6.02
CA ASN A 229 9.64 -5.15 7.30
C ASN A 229 10.49 -4.02 7.91
N THR A 230 11.33 -3.37 7.09
CA THR A 230 12.25 -2.30 7.53
C THR A 230 11.81 -0.89 7.11
N ARG A 231 10.65 -0.76 6.47
CA ARG A 231 10.08 0.51 5.99
C ARG A 231 8.64 0.64 6.46
N HIS A 232 8.45 1.45 7.49
CA HIS A 232 7.15 1.58 8.17
C HIS A 232 6.10 2.33 7.35
N ILE A 233 6.49 3.10 6.33
CA ILE A 233 5.54 3.83 5.49
C ILE A 233 6.12 4.15 4.11
N GLN A 234 5.38 3.79 3.07
CA GLN A 234 5.68 4.12 1.67
C GLN A 234 4.39 4.49 0.96
N GLN A 235 4.45 5.44 0.02
CA GLN A 235 3.32 5.81 -0.83
C GLN A 235 3.48 5.19 -2.22
N MET A 236 2.38 4.63 -2.74
CA MET A 236 2.27 4.27 -4.16
C MET A 236 1.81 5.52 -4.91
N VAL A 237 2.75 6.20 -5.56
CA VAL A 237 2.56 7.52 -6.17
C VAL A 237 1.92 7.42 -7.55
N ILE A 238 2.41 6.52 -8.40
CA ILE A 238 1.83 6.29 -9.74
C ILE A 238 1.27 4.86 -9.80
N PRO A 239 -0.03 4.69 -10.12
CA PRO A 239 -0.64 3.38 -10.34
C PRO A 239 0.01 2.59 -11.47
N TYR A 240 0.02 1.25 -11.34
CA TYR A 240 0.73 0.34 -12.25
C TYR A 240 0.36 0.56 -13.72
N ARG A 241 -0.94 0.72 -13.99
CA ARG A 241 -1.50 0.86 -15.33
C ARG A 241 -0.83 1.95 -16.16
N TYR A 242 -0.45 3.09 -15.55
CA TYR A 242 0.17 4.17 -16.31
C TYR A 242 1.64 3.90 -16.61
N LEU A 243 2.38 3.28 -15.68
CA LEU A 243 3.80 2.96 -15.91
C LEU A 243 4.01 1.73 -16.81
N HIS A 244 2.93 1.01 -17.12
CA HIS A 244 2.97 -0.21 -17.95
C HIS A 244 2.14 -0.10 -19.23
N ARG A 245 1.64 1.09 -19.58
CA ARG A 245 0.95 1.30 -20.88
C ARG A 245 1.90 1.17 -22.09
N HIS A 246 3.22 1.29 -21.87
CA HIS A 246 4.24 0.79 -22.77
C HIS A 246 5.46 0.25 -22.00
N SER A 247 6.33 -0.52 -22.66
CA SER A 247 7.44 -1.26 -22.01
C SER A 247 8.80 -0.54 -22.02
N TYR A 248 8.82 0.71 -22.47
CA TYR A 248 10.04 1.45 -22.85
C TYR A 248 10.60 2.38 -21.77
N LEU A 249 9.94 2.51 -20.61
CA LEU A 249 10.42 3.40 -19.54
C LEU A 249 11.74 2.91 -18.92
N PRO A 250 12.64 3.82 -18.51
CA PRO A 250 13.87 3.46 -17.79
C PRO A 250 13.59 2.87 -16.40
N THR A 251 12.44 3.20 -15.81
CA THR A 251 11.98 2.68 -14.53
C THR A 251 10.46 2.60 -14.49
N THR A 252 9.93 1.56 -13.86
CA THR A 252 8.50 1.43 -13.54
C THR A 252 8.26 1.52 -12.02
N ASN A 253 9.23 2.05 -11.26
CA ASN A 253 9.10 2.26 -9.83
C ASN A 253 8.16 3.45 -9.53
N GLY A 254 6.89 3.16 -9.31
CA GLY A 254 5.86 4.13 -8.93
C GLY A 254 5.75 4.42 -7.43
N MET A 255 6.77 4.13 -6.62
CA MET A 255 6.70 4.15 -5.15
C MET A 255 7.74 5.06 -4.49
N ALA A 256 7.30 5.83 -3.48
CA ALA A 256 8.14 6.70 -2.65
C ALA A 256 8.25 6.15 -1.21
N ASN A 257 9.44 6.26 -0.61
CA ASN A 257 9.55 6.22 0.85
C ASN A 257 9.34 7.63 1.39
N ILE A 258 8.35 7.81 2.27
CA ILE A 258 7.87 9.15 2.64
C ILE A 258 8.21 9.56 4.08
N ASN A 259 8.91 8.72 4.86
CA ASN A 259 9.34 9.07 6.21
C ASN A 259 10.41 10.18 6.20
N ASP A 260 10.27 11.19 7.08
CA ASP A 260 11.20 12.32 7.19
C ASP A 260 12.12 12.29 8.43
N HIS A 261 11.85 11.39 9.37
CA HIS A 261 12.47 11.37 10.69
C HIS A 261 13.46 10.22 10.87
N GLY A 262 13.76 9.49 9.79
CA GLY A 262 14.76 8.44 9.75
C GLY A 262 14.27 7.11 10.33
N LEU A 263 15.24 6.26 10.66
CA LEU A 263 15.00 4.89 11.12
C LEU A 263 14.75 4.71 12.64
N PRO A 264 15.13 5.63 13.55
CA PRO A 264 14.95 5.43 14.99
C PRO A 264 13.51 5.14 15.43
N MET A 265 13.34 4.13 16.28
CA MET A 265 12.13 3.85 17.06
C MET A 265 12.42 3.79 18.55
N TYR A 266 11.43 4.11 19.38
CA TYR A 266 11.57 4.22 20.84
C TYR A 266 10.95 3.01 21.55
N GLN A 267 11.56 1.83 21.35
CA GLN A 267 11.17 0.60 22.04
C GLN A 267 11.52 0.66 23.55
N LEU A 268 10.75 -0.05 24.38
CA LEU A 268 11.01 -0.15 25.83
C LEU A 268 11.62 -1.49 26.25
N THR A 269 11.50 -2.50 25.39
CA THR A 269 12.09 -3.83 25.57
C THR A 269 13.51 -3.85 25.04
N GLU A 270 14.38 -4.67 25.65
CA GLU A 270 15.67 -5.00 25.06
C GLU A 270 15.49 -5.96 23.87
N ALA A 271 16.41 -5.92 22.91
CA ALA A 271 16.43 -6.91 21.84
C ALA A 271 16.54 -8.34 22.43
N PRO A 272 15.74 -9.31 21.97
CA PRO A 272 15.86 -10.70 22.40
C PRO A 272 17.28 -11.24 22.21
N TYR A 273 17.72 -12.11 23.14
CA TYR A 273 19.09 -12.64 23.17
C TYR A 273 19.60 -13.13 21.80
N TRP A 274 18.79 -13.93 21.09
CA TRP A 274 19.19 -14.47 19.79
C TRP A 274 19.45 -13.35 18.76
N ARG A 275 18.65 -12.28 18.77
CA ARG A 275 18.77 -11.16 17.83
C ARG A 275 20.02 -10.36 18.13
N ALA A 276 20.22 -9.99 19.39
CA ALA A 276 21.42 -9.28 19.83
C ALA A 276 22.71 -10.05 19.44
N GLU A 277 22.73 -11.36 19.69
CA GLU A 277 23.88 -12.20 19.36
C GLU A 277 24.06 -12.39 17.84
N ARG A 278 22.97 -12.60 17.08
CA ARG A 278 23.02 -12.68 15.61
C ARG A 278 23.57 -11.39 14.99
N THR A 279 23.04 -10.24 15.41
CA THR A 279 23.44 -8.92 14.92
C THR A 279 24.91 -8.65 15.21
N LYS A 280 25.37 -8.93 16.44
CA LYS A 280 26.79 -8.84 16.80
C LYS A 280 27.69 -9.70 15.90
N ARG A 281 27.29 -10.95 15.63
CA ARG A 281 28.05 -11.86 14.74
C ARG A 281 28.09 -11.35 13.29
N ARG A 282 26.98 -10.82 12.77
CA ARG A 282 26.90 -10.28 11.40
C ARG A 282 27.69 -8.99 11.24
N ASN A 283 27.60 -8.06 12.19
CA ASN A 283 28.40 -6.83 12.17
C ASN A 283 29.90 -7.12 12.22
N LYS A 284 30.33 -8.09 13.04
CA LYS A 284 31.71 -8.56 13.02
C LYS A 284 32.12 -9.07 11.64
N ARG A 285 31.25 -9.84 10.96
CA ARG A 285 31.51 -10.34 9.61
C ARG A 285 31.58 -9.22 8.57
N TYR A 286 30.70 -8.23 8.63
CA TYR A 286 30.73 -7.09 7.72
C TYR A 286 32.05 -6.31 7.87
N GLN A 287 32.51 -6.10 9.11
CA GLN A 287 33.81 -5.51 9.40
C GLN A 287 34.98 -6.36 8.88
N GLU A 288 34.94 -7.68 9.08
CA GLU A 288 35.96 -8.61 8.55
C GLU A 288 35.99 -8.66 7.00
N GLN A 289 34.87 -8.31 6.35
CA GLN A 289 34.71 -8.27 4.89
C GLN A 289 34.86 -6.86 4.29
N ASP A 290 35.16 -5.84 5.09
CA ASP A 290 35.26 -4.44 4.67
C ASP A 290 33.99 -3.94 3.95
N LEU A 291 32.82 -4.40 4.42
CA LEU A 291 31.52 -3.97 3.91
C LEU A 291 31.03 -2.75 4.69
N ASP A 292 30.62 -1.69 3.98
CA ASP A 292 29.97 -0.51 4.56
C ASP A 292 28.51 -0.81 4.92
N ARG A 293 28.32 -1.68 5.92
CA ARG A 293 27.02 -2.16 6.36
C ARG A 293 26.98 -2.37 7.87
N VAL A 294 25.91 -1.89 8.48
CA VAL A 294 25.59 -2.13 9.90
C VAL A 294 24.19 -2.72 10.00
N GLU A 295 24.04 -3.76 10.82
CA GLU A 295 22.76 -4.30 11.25
C GLU A 295 22.48 -3.84 12.68
N TYR A 296 21.24 -3.44 12.93
CA TYR A 296 20.77 -2.97 14.23
C TYR A 296 19.89 -4.05 14.87
N ALA A 297 20.05 -4.28 16.17
CA ALA A 297 19.26 -5.27 16.91
C ALA A 297 17.99 -4.65 17.53
N ASP A 298 18.02 -3.34 17.69
CA ASP A 298 17.08 -2.46 18.38
C ASP A 298 17.07 -1.08 17.69
N ASP A 299 16.15 -0.23 18.15
CA ASP A 299 15.98 1.16 17.72
C ASP A 299 15.68 1.35 16.23
N HIS A 300 15.49 0.29 15.43
CA HIS A 300 15.19 0.38 14.00
C HIS A 300 14.08 -0.60 13.64
N PHE A 301 13.18 -0.20 12.74
CA PHE A 301 12.13 -1.08 12.23
C PHE A 301 12.71 -2.36 11.64
N THR A 302 12.18 -3.50 12.06
CA THR A 302 12.58 -4.83 11.56
C THR A 302 11.40 -5.76 11.30
N GLY A 303 10.21 -5.40 11.76
CA GLY A 303 8.95 -6.10 11.57
C GLY A 303 7.80 -5.10 11.54
N ALA A 304 7.91 -4.05 10.72
CA ALA A 304 6.83 -3.10 10.53
C ALA A 304 5.62 -3.84 9.93
N SER A 305 4.45 -3.64 10.55
CA SER A 305 3.25 -4.43 10.33
C SER A 305 2.00 -3.56 10.44
N GLY A 306 0.93 -3.96 9.76
CA GLY A 306 -0.32 -3.21 9.77
C GLY A 306 -0.22 -1.92 8.94
N GLY A 307 -0.20 -0.75 9.57
CA GLY A 307 -0.32 0.52 8.83
C GLY A 307 -1.79 0.80 8.51
N THR A 308 -2.51 1.40 9.47
CA THR A 308 -3.93 1.74 9.33
C THR A 308 -4.14 3.23 9.42
N TYR A 309 -4.83 3.78 8.42
CA TYR A 309 -5.25 5.18 8.40
C TYR A 309 -6.43 5.42 9.34
N TYR A 310 -6.29 6.40 10.24
CA TYR A 310 -7.34 6.80 11.16
C TYR A 310 -8.29 7.81 10.51
N GLY A 311 -9.34 7.29 9.88
CA GLY A 311 -10.37 8.06 9.17
C GLY A 311 -11.66 8.30 9.96
N ALA A 312 -11.60 8.36 11.30
CA ALA A 312 -12.76 8.57 12.18
C ALA A 312 -12.65 9.86 13.01
N ASP A 313 -13.69 10.17 13.77
CA ASP A 313 -13.84 11.43 14.49
C ASP A 313 -13.87 11.30 16.03
N LEU A 314 -13.69 10.08 16.55
CA LEU A 314 -13.59 9.85 18.00
C LEU A 314 -12.28 10.43 18.56
N PHE A 315 -11.14 10.24 17.88
CA PHE A 315 -9.86 10.77 18.36
C PHE A 315 -9.80 12.29 18.18
N PRO A 316 -8.97 12.98 19.01
CA PRO A 316 -8.68 14.40 18.84
C PRO A 316 -8.19 14.72 17.42
N LYS A 317 -8.41 15.97 16.98
CA LYS A 317 -8.21 16.38 15.58
C LYS A 317 -6.78 16.11 15.08
N GLU A 318 -5.78 16.23 15.94
CA GLU A 318 -4.36 16.01 15.66
C GLU A 318 -3.96 14.54 15.44
N TYR A 319 -4.89 13.61 15.61
CA TYR A 319 -4.74 12.18 15.27
C TYR A 319 -5.55 11.77 14.04
N ARG A 320 -6.41 12.66 13.54
CA ARG A 320 -7.20 12.40 12.34
C ARG A 320 -6.29 12.48 11.13
N ASP A 321 -6.51 11.57 10.19
CA ASP A 321 -5.72 11.44 8.97
C ASP A 321 -4.27 10.94 9.19
N ASN A 322 -3.98 10.37 10.36
CA ASN A 322 -2.69 9.74 10.68
C ASN A 322 -2.68 8.24 10.33
N ILE A 323 -1.48 7.67 10.21
CA ILE A 323 -1.26 6.24 10.03
C ILE A 323 -0.62 5.65 11.30
N PHE A 324 -1.13 4.49 11.73
CA PHE A 324 -0.61 3.73 12.86
C PHE A 324 0.00 2.42 12.37
N THR A 325 1.28 2.22 12.66
CA THR A 325 2.07 1.05 12.21
C THR A 325 2.60 0.30 13.43
N GLY A 326 2.36 -1.00 13.48
CA GLY A 326 2.88 -1.87 14.54
C GLY A 326 4.30 -2.28 14.21
N GLU A 327 5.12 -2.50 15.22
CA GLU A 327 6.45 -3.08 15.08
C GLU A 327 6.54 -4.30 15.99
N VAL A 328 6.32 -5.47 15.40
CA VAL A 328 6.12 -6.71 16.16
C VAL A 328 7.37 -7.16 16.90
N ALA A 329 8.56 -6.83 16.40
CA ALA A 329 9.82 -7.21 17.03
C ALA A 329 10.24 -6.21 18.12
N GLY A 330 9.81 -4.95 18.02
CA GLY A 330 10.07 -3.87 18.98
C GLY A 330 8.97 -3.62 20.01
N ASN A 331 7.86 -4.37 19.95
CA ASN A 331 6.77 -4.32 20.93
C ASN A 331 6.11 -2.93 21.06
N LEU A 332 5.88 -2.25 19.94
CA LEU A 332 5.39 -0.86 19.90
C LEU A 332 4.46 -0.57 18.71
N VAL A 333 3.77 0.57 18.79
CA VAL A 333 2.97 1.19 17.74
C VAL A 333 3.52 2.57 17.45
N HIS A 334 4.01 2.72 16.23
CA HIS A 334 4.45 4.00 15.68
C HIS A 334 3.28 4.76 15.04
N ARG A 335 3.36 6.09 15.06
CA ARG A 335 2.35 6.96 14.45
C ARG A 335 3.02 7.98 13.54
N ASP A 336 2.55 8.00 12.31
CA ASP A 336 2.90 9.00 11.31
C ASP A 336 1.78 10.03 11.14
N GLN A 337 2.15 11.30 11.09
CA GLN A 337 1.29 12.38 10.61
C GLN A 337 1.55 12.63 9.13
N LEU A 338 0.51 12.47 8.30
CA LEU A 338 0.61 12.75 6.88
C LEU A 338 0.50 14.25 6.62
N VAL A 339 1.52 14.82 5.97
CA VAL A 339 1.58 16.22 5.55
C VAL A 339 1.64 16.29 4.04
N SER A 340 0.77 17.09 3.43
CA SER A 340 0.73 17.34 1.99
C SER A 340 1.14 18.78 1.71
N SER A 341 1.87 19.01 0.63
CA SER A 341 2.11 20.33 0.04
C SER A 341 1.40 20.45 -1.31
N PRO A 342 0.91 21.62 -1.72
CA PRO A 342 0.44 21.84 -3.09
C PRO A 342 1.56 21.67 -4.13
N ASP A 343 2.80 21.97 -3.76
CA ASP A 343 3.97 21.96 -4.65
C ASP A 343 4.71 20.60 -4.65
N GLN A 344 4.09 19.54 -4.12
CA GLN A 344 4.63 18.19 -4.09
C GLN A 344 3.55 17.17 -4.41
N VAL A 345 3.94 16.10 -5.11
CA VAL A 345 3.06 14.98 -5.41
C VAL A 345 2.91 14.07 -4.20
N GLU A 346 4.00 13.62 -3.60
CA GLU A 346 3.98 12.72 -2.46
C GLU A 346 3.62 13.44 -1.15
N TYR A 347 3.09 12.67 -0.20
CA TYR A 347 3.03 13.10 1.19
C TYR A 347 4.41 13.04 1.84
N THR A 348 4.57 13.80 2.92
CA THR A 348 5.62 13.57 3.92
C THR A 348 4.98 12.93 5.15
N ALA A 349 5.55 11.82 5.63
CA ALA A 349 5.17 11.17 6.87
C ALA A 349 6.08 11.65 8.00
N GLN A 350 5.48 12.42 8.92
CA GLN A 350 6.18 13.08 10.00
C GLN A 350 5.91 12.43 11.35
N ARG A 351 6.96 12.30 12.17
CA ARG A 351 6.78 12.01 13.59
C ARG A 351 6.15 13.25 14.26
N PRO A 352 5.04 13.10 15.00
CA PRO A 352 4.38 14.22 15.67
C PRO A 352 5.29 14.95 16.67
N GLU A 353 5.11 16.25 16.86
CA GLU A 353 5.95 17.08 17.75
C GLU A 353 5.94 16.59 19.22
N ASN A 354 4.81 16.01 19.68
CA ASN A 354 4.67 15.46 21.03
C ASN A 354 5.24 14.03 21.19
N GLU A 355 5.75 13.42 20.11
CA GLU A 355 6.20 12.03 20.05
C GLU A 355 7.65 11.90 19.55
N GLN A 356 8.45 12.97 19.64
CA GLN A 356 9.85 13.01 19.17
C GLN A 356 10.81 12.13 19.99
N ASP A 357 10.41 11.64 21.16
CA ASP A 357 11.24 10.87 22.09
C ASP A 357 10.55 9.60 22.62
N ARG A 358 9.45 9.21 21.99
CA ARG A 358 8.58 8.10 22.42
C ARG A 358 7.75 7.58 21.25
N GLU A 359 7.12 6.44 21.43
CA GLU A 359 6.09 5.95 20.50
C GLU A 359 4.68 6.28 20.98
N PHE A 360 3.71 6.19 20.07
CA PHE A 360 2.29 6.35 20.42
C PHE A 360 1.86 5.34 21.48
N LEU A 361 2.30 4.08 21.33
CA LEU A 361 2.19 3.04 22.34
C LEU A 361 3.46 2.19 22.33
N ALA A 362 4.07 1.95 23.48
CA ALA A 362 5.14 0.96 23.63
C ALA A 362 4.90 0.09 24.87
N SER A 363 5.29 -1.18 24.82
CA SER A 363 5.13 -2.12 25.92
C SER A 363 6.48 -2.53 26.52
N VAL A 364 6.51 -2.83 27.83
CA VAL A 364 7.63 -3.55 28.47
C VAL A 364 7.43 -5.07 28.46
N ASP A 365 6.31 -5.57 27.96
CA ASP A 365 6.06 -7.00 27.74
C ASP A 365 6.64 -7.41 26.38
N PRO A 366 7.72 -8.21 26.34
CA PRO A 366 8.30 -8.63 25.08
C PRO A 366 7.47 -9.67 24.34
N TRP A 367 6.34 -10.15 24.88
CA TRP A 367 5.37 -10.98 24.16
C TRP A 367 4.35 -10.18 23.34
N PHE A 368 4.22 -8.87 23.57
CA PHE A 368 3.28 -8.00 22.86
C PHE A 368 3.66 -7.85 21.37
N ARG A 369 2.88 -8.41 20.44
CA ARG A 369 3.14 -8.40 18.99
C ARG A 369 2.02 -7.64 18.27
N PRO A 370 2.06 -6.30 18.19
CA PRO A 370 1.04 -5.51 17.49
C PRO A 370 1.12 -5.77 15.98
N THR A 371 0.28 -6.65 15.45
CA THR A 371 0.34 -7.10 14.05
C THR A 371 -0.50 -6.27 13.10
N ASN A 372 -1.67 -5.82 13.52
CA ASN A 372 -2.59 -5.09 12.65
C ASN A 372 -3.59 -4.23 13.43
N PHE A 373 -4.34 -3.40 12.72
CA PHE A 373 -5.35 -2.52 13.32
C PHE A 373 -6.62 -2.46 12.49
N THR A 374 -7.70 -1.96 13.10
CA THR A 374 -8.96 -1.66 12.42
C THR A 374 -9.64 -0.48 13.11
N VAL A 375 -10.18 0.45 12.33
CA VAL A 375 -11.03 1.51 12.88
C VAL A 375 -12.47 1.02 12.88
N GLY A 376 -13.07 0.94 14.07
CA GLY A 376 -14.44 0.46 14.24
C GLY A 376 -15.49 1.51 13.82
N PRO A 377 -16.76 1.09 13.65
CA PRO A 377 -17.87 2.01 13.43
C PRO A 377 -18.06 3.00 14.59
N ASP A 378 -17.68 2.60 15.80
CA ASP A 378 -17.66 3.43 17.01
C ASP A 378 -16.54 4.48 17.03
N GLY A 379 -15.65 4.45 16.03
CA GLY A 379 -14.51 5.36 15.86
C GLY A 379 -13.27 4.98 16.67
N ALA A 380 -13.30 3.88 17.43
CA ALA A 380 -12.13 3.42 18.19
C ALA A 380 -11.10 2.74 17.27
N LEU A 381 -9.83 2.76 17.69
CA LEU A 381 -8.76 2.02 17.03
C LEU A 381 -8.60 0.66 17.73
N TYR A 382 -8.88 -0.41 17.02
CA TYR A 382 -8.72 -1.78 17.49
C TYR A 382 -7.33 -2.27 17.08
N LEU A 383 -6.54 -2.73 18.05
CA LEU A 383 -5.18 -3.24 17.90
C LEU A 383 -5.18 -4.75 18.07
N LEU A 384 -4.66 -5.47 17.08
CA LEU A 384 -4.50 -6.92 17.12
C LEU A 384 -3.10 -7.25 17.65
N ASP A 385 -3.06 -8.04 18.70
CA ASP A 385 -1.85 -8.51 19.36
C ASP A 385 -1.77 -10.03 19.21
N TYR A 386 -0.80 -10.46 18.40
CA TYR A 386 -0.56 -11.87 18.10
C TYR A 386 -0.04 -12.65 19.32
N TYR A 387 0.51 -11.95 20.32
CA TYR A 387 0.94 -12.45 21.63
C TYR A 387 1.77 -13.75 21.63
N ARG A 388 3.03 -13.66 21.18
CA ARG A 388 3.98 -14.80 21.10
C ARG A 388 5.34 -14.48 21.70
N GLN A 389 5.98 -15.50 22.26
CA GLN A 389 7.38 -15.39 22.70
C GLN A 389 8.32 -15.05 21.52
N HIS A 390 8.10 -15.66 20.36
CA HIS A 390 8.88 -15.47 19.14
C HIS A 390 7.94 -15.22 17.96
N ILE A 391 8.23 -14.20 17.15
CA ILE A 391 7.43 -13.81 15.98
C ILE A 391 8.22 -13.94 14.67
N GLU A 392 9.50 -14.28 14.73
CA GLU A 392 10.40 -14.26 13.59
C GLU A 392 10.43 -15.59 12.86
N THR A 393 10.62 -15.56 11.55
CA THR A 393 10.85 -16.79 10.78
C THR A 393 12.11 -17.52 11.27
N PRO A 394 12.02 -18.83 11.56
CA PRO A 394 13.18 -19.65 11.92
C PRO A 394 14.29 -19.63 10.87
N LEU A 395 13.96 -19.34 9.61
CA LEU A 395 14.94 -19.26 8.51
C LEU A 395 15.97 -18.13 8.71
N SER A 396 15.61 -17.09 9.48
CA SER A 396 16.45 -15.92 9.70
C SER A 396 17.42 -16.06 10.89
N ILE A 397 17.34 -17.17 11.62
CA ILE A 397 18.04 -17.41 12.89
C ILE A 397 19.13 -18.50 12.71
N PRO A 398 20.37 -18.28 13.18
CA PRO A 398 21.41 -19.32 13.22
C PRO A 398 20.98 -20.56 14.03
N GLU A 399 21.34 -21.76 13.58
CA GLU A 399 20.87 -23.02 14.18
C GLU A 399 21.23 -23.18 15.66
N ASP A 400 22.42 -22.75 16.06
CA ASP A 400 22.87 -22.80 17.46
C ASP A 400 22.06 -21.88 18.39
N LEU A 401 21.43 -20.84 17.84
CA LEU A 401 20.58 -19.93 18.60
C LEU A 401 19.13 -20.42 18.72
N LYS A 402 18.73 -21.45 17.94
CA LYS A 402 17.38 -22.04 17.98
C LYS A 402 17.20 -23.13 19.03
N GLU A 403 18.30 -23.70 19.56
CA GLU A 403 18.26 -24.91 20.39
C GLU A 403 17.29 -24.82 21.58
N ASP A 404 17.12 -23.62 22.16
CA ASP A 404 16.24 -23.36 23.31
C ASP A 404 14.94 -22.62 22.93
N MET A 405 14.64 -22.43 21.64
CA MET A 405 13.49 -21.67 21.16
C MET A 405 12.29 -22.56 20.87
N ASP A 406 11.13 -22.18 21.38
CA ASP A 406 9.83 -22.74 20.99
C ASP A 406 9.06 -21.70 20.19
N PHE A 407 9.05 -21.86 18.86
CA PHE A 407 8.37 -20.95 17.94
C PHE A 407 6.84 -21.04 18.02
N LEU A 408 6.30 -22.11 18.60
CA LEU A 408 4.86 -22.25 18.80
C LEU A 408 4.39 -21.79 20.19
N ARG A 409 5.31 -21.35 21.06
CA ARG A 409 4.95 -20.92 22.40
C ARG A 409 4.03 -19.68 22.36
N GLY A 410 2.82 -19.86 22.87
CA GLY A 410 1.75 -18.85 22.85
C GLY A 410 0.75 -19.01 21.69
N ASP A 411 0.77 -20.11 20.94
CA ASP A 411 -0.22 -20.38 19.87
C ASP A 411 -1.66 -20.61 20.35
N ASP A 412 -1.85 -20.58 21.67
CA ASP A 412 -3.13 -20.57 22.37
C ASP A 412 -3.47 -19.20 22.97
N MET A 413 -2.70 -18.16 22.64
CA MET A 413 -2.87 -16.79 23.14
C MET A 413 -3.12 -15.81 21.98
N GLY A 414 -3.73 -14.69 22.30
CA GLY A 414 -4.01 -13.64 21.33
C GLY A 414 -4.99 -12.63 21.88
N ARG A 415 -4.78 -11.36 21.58
CA ARG A 415 -5.53 -10.27 22.22
C ARG A 415 -5.92 -9.23 21.21
N ILE A 416 -7.07 -8.61 21.45
CA ILE A 416 -7.51 -7.44 20.73
C ILE A 416 -7.77 -6.37 21.77
N TYR A 417 -7.11 -5.23 21.61
CA TYR A 417 -7.31 -4.06 22.46
C TYR A 417 -8.09 -2.99 21.69
N ARG A 418 -8.93 -2.26 22.40
CA ARG A 418 -9.65 -1.08 21.91
C ARG A 418 -9.03 0.16 22.52
N ILE A 419 -8.50 1.05 21.69
CA ILE A 419 -7.87 2.31 22.10
C ILE A 419 -8.86 3.44 21.90
N VAL A 420 -9.14 4.19 22.98
CA VAL A 420 -10.11 5.29 23.00
C VAL A 420 -9.57 6.51 23.77
N PRO A 421 -10.04 7.72 23.50
CA PRO A 421 -9.73 8.89 24.32
C PRO A 421 -10.37 8.77 25.71
N LYS A 422 -9.65 9.15 26.77
CA LYS A 422 -10.15 9.10 28.16
C LYS A 422 -11.38 9.97 28.41
N ASP A 423 -11.49 11.08 27.70
CA ASP A 423 -12.53 12.09 27.91
C ASP A 423 -13.73 11.94 26.96
N GLN A 424 -13.72 10.95 26.07
CA GLN A 424 -14.77 10.76 25.07
C GLN A 424 -15.09 9.28 24.91
N ALA A 425 -16.31 8.90 25.31
CA ALA A 425 -16.80 7.54 25.10
C ALA A 425 -17.14 7.30 23.61
N PRO A 426 -16.94 6.07 23.10
CA PRO A 426 -17.46 5.67 21.80
C PRO A 426 -18.99 5.85 21.74
N THR A 427 -19.50 6.39 20.64
CA THR A 427 -20.89 6.88 20.56
C THR A 427 -21.88 5.92 19.90
N LEU A 428 -21.44 4.72 19.48
CA LEU A 428 -22.29 3.78 18.75
C LEU A 428 -22.28 2.38 19.36
N PRO A 429 -23.39 1.91 19.93
CA PRO A 429 -23.57 0.49 20.19
C PRO A 429 -23.81 -0.23 18.86
N LEU A 430 -22.92 -1.16 18.51
CA LEU A 430 -22.94 -1.96 17.27
C LEU A 430 -24.32 -2.56 16.94
N GLY A 431 -25.15 -2.83 17.96
CA GLY A 431 -26.50 -3.39 17.83
C GLY A 431 -27.50 -2.53 17.05
N GLU A 432 -27.25 -1.24 16.85
CA GLU A 432 -28.13 -0.36 16.05
C GLU A 432 -27.94 -0.52 14.53
N LEU A 433 -26.83 -1.12 14.07
CA LEU A 433 -26.50 -1.29 12.65
C LEU A 433 -27.38 -2.34 11.94
N ASN A 434 -27.89 -3.32 12.69
CA ASN A 434 -28.68 -4.45 12.18
C ASN A 434 -30.02 -4.08 11.52
N ASN A 435 -30.51 -2.85 11.69
CA ASN A 435 -31.79 -2.39 11.12
C ASN A 435 -31.66 -1.64 9.79
N THR A 436 -30.44 -1.40 9.30
CA THR A 436 -30.22 -0.55 8.13
C THR A 436 -30.20 -1.37 6.84
N THR A 437 -31.34 -1.40 6.14
CA THR A 437 -31.44 -2.03 4.80
C THR A 437 -31.89 -1.07 3.69
N ALA A 438 -32.28 0.16 4.05
CA ALA A 438 -32.82 1.14 3.13
C ALA A 438 -31.70 1.91 2.40
N SER A 439 -31.77 1.94 1.07
CA SER A 439 -30.79 2.63 0.22
C SER A 439 -30.60 4.11 0.59
N ASN A 440 -31.67 4.80 0.99
CA ASN A 440 -31.61 6.20 1.43
C ASN A 440 -30.69 6.42 2.65
N GLN A 441 -30.65 5.47 3.59
CA GLN A 441 -29.75 5.59 4.75
C GLN A 441 -28.28 5.51 4.33
N TYR A 442 -27.96 4.68 3.33
CA TYR A 442 -26.60 4.62 2.80
C TYR A 442 -26.22 5.93 2.12
N VAL A 443 -27.14 6.59 1.40
CA VAL A 443 -26.88 7.92 0.82
C VAL A 443 -26.51 8.92 1.93
N GLU A 444 -27.24 8.95 3.03
CA GLU A 444 -26.90 9.81 4.19
C GLU A 444 -25.51 9.49 4.75
N TRP A 445 -25.18 8.20 4.85
CA TRP A 445 -23.89 7.73 5.36
C TRP A 445 -22.69 8.07 4.48
N LEU A 446 -22.88 8.43 3.20
CA LEU A 446 -21.79 8.97 2.36
C LEU A 446 -21.21 10.28 2.92
N SER A 447 -21.96 10.98 3.78
CA SER A 447 -21.51 12.20 4.47
C SER A 447 -21.01 11.97 5.89
N HIS A 448 -21.00 10.73 6.38
CA HIS A 448 -20.68 10.43 7.77
C HIS A 448 -19.19 10.75 8.07
N PRO A 449 -18.84 11.31 9.25
CA PRO A 449 -17.46 11.67 9.58
C PRO A 449 -16.51 10.46 9.68
N ASN A 450 -16.99 9.34 10.21
CA ASN A 450 -16.25 8.08 10.22
C ASN A 450 -16.27 7.40 8.83
N ARG A 451 -15.08 7.20 8.25
CA ARG A 451 -14.82 6.57 6.93
C ARG A 451 -15.43 5.17 6.82
N TRP A 452 -15.54 4.43 7.93
CA TRP A 452 -16.17 3.12 7.94
C TRP A 452 -17.59 3.18 7.36
N PHE A 453 -18.39 4.18 7.77
CA PHE A 453 -19.75 4.35 7.26
C PHE A 453 -19.77 4.71 5.79
N ARG A 454 -18.90 5.62 5.33
CA ARG A 454 -18.87 6.06 3.93
C ARG A 454 -18.52 4.91 2.98
N LEU A 455 -17.47 4.14 3.30
CA LEU A 455 -17.07 3.00 2.48
C LEU A 455 -18.10 1.87 2.49
N ASN A 456 -18.67 1.54 3.65
CA ASN A 456 -19.74 0.53 3.70
C ASN A 456 -20.97 1.01 2.93
N ALA A 457 -21.39 2.27 3.10
CA ALA A 457 -22.51 2.83 2.35
C ALA A 457 -22.29 2.76 0.83
N GLN A 458 -21.12 3.18 0.35
CA GLN A 458 -20.77 3.07 -1.06
C GLN A 458 -20.77 1.61 -1.54
N ARG A 459 -20.13 0.70 -0.80
CA ARG A 459 -20.13 -0.74 -1.12
C ARG A 459 -21.56 -1.30 -1.17
N MET A 460 -22.41 -0.94 -0.22
CA MET A 460 -23.78 -1.43 -0.14
C MET A 460 -24.64 -0.88 -1.28
N LEU A 461 -24.46 0.39 -1.66
CA LEU A 461 -25.10 1.00 -2.83
C LEU A 461 -24.64 0.30 -4.13
N LEU A 462 -23.34 0.09 -4.28
CA LEU A 462 -22.75 -0.66 -5.40
C LEU A 462 -23.33 -2.08 -5.52
N GLN A 463 -23.52 -2.78 -4.40
CA GLN A 463 -24.05 -4.14 -4.42
C GLN A 463 -25.57 -4.20 -4.64
N LYS A 464 -26.32 -3.23 -4.09
CA LYS A 464 -27.79 -3.17 -4.19
C LYS A 464 -28.27 -2.68 -5.56
N GLN A 465 -27.53 -1.78 -6.20
CA GLN A 465 -27.89 -1.21 -7.51
C GLN A 465 -29.29 -0.56 -7.54
N ASP A 466 -29.78 -0.05 -6.41
CA ASP A 466 -31.07 0.65 -6.33
C ASP A 466 -30.96 2.05 -6.93
N LYS A 467 -31.30 2.18 -8.22
CA LYS A 467 -31.20 3.44 -8.97
C LYS A 467 -32.16 4.54 -8.50
N SER A 468 -33.13 4.22 -7.64
CA SER A 468 -34.09 5.23 -7.16
C SER A 468 -33.43 6.33 -6.31
N VAL A 469 -32.23 6.08 -5.80
CA VAL A 469 -31.48 7.04 -4.99
C VAL A 469 -30.60 8.00 -5.80
N LEU A 470 -30.41 7.76 -7.10
CA LEU A 470 -29.51 8.57 -7.93
C LEU A 470 -29.78 10.09 -7.86
N PRO A 471 -31.05 10.59 -7.83
CA PRO A 471 -31.29 12.01 -7.65
C PRO A 471 -30.70 12.59 -6.35
N ALA A 472 -30.76 11.85 -5.25
CA ALA A 472 -30.20 12.27 -3.97
C ALA A 472 -28.66 12.18 -3.96
N VAL A 473 -28.08 11.19 -4.66
CA VAL A 473 -26.63 11.08 -4.84
C VAL A 473 -26.09 12.22 -5.69
N GLU A 474 -26.79 12.59 -6.78
CA GLU A 474 -26.44 13.73 -7.63
C GLU A 474 -26.54 15.05 -6.84
N GLU A 475 -27.60 15.24 -6.04
CA GLU A 475 -27.72 16.39 -5.14
C GLU A 475 -26.55 16.48 -4.15
N LEU A 476 -26.12 15.36 -3.55
CA LEU A 476 -24.93 15.34 -2.69
C LEU A 476 -23.66 15.76 -3.44
N PHE A 477 -23.48 15.31 -4.68
CA PHE A 477 -22.33 15.71 -5.48
C PHE A 477 -22.38 17.21 -5.83
N MET A 478 -23.54 17.74 -6.21
CA MET A 478 -23.65 19.13 -6.68
C MET A 478 -23.66 20.17 -5.55
N GLU A 479 -24.21 19.84 -4.38
CA GLU A 479 -24.53 20.84 -3.35
C GLU A 479 -23.75 20.68 -2.03
N ASN A 480 -23.15 19.51 -1.75
CA ASN A 480 -22.52 19.28 -0.45
C ASN A 480 -21.18 20.02 -0.31
N GLU A 481 -20.98 20.72 0.81
CA GLU A 481 -19.75 21.47 1.09
C GLU A 481 -18.51 20.57 1.26
N ASN A 482 -18.71 19.33 1.74
CA ASN A 482 -17.61 18.40 2.01
C ASN A 482 -17.17 17.68 0.72
N ALA A 483 -15.94 17.95 0.29
CA ALA A 483 -15.35 17.36 -0.92
C ALA A 483 -15.22 15.82 -0.87
N VAL A 484 -15.01 15.23 0.30
CA VAL A 484 -14.96 13.77 0.45
C VAL A 484 -16.34 13.15 0.24
N THR A 485 -17.41 13.82 0.70
CA THR A 485 -18.79 13.41 0.37
C THR A 485 -19.02 13.45 -1.13
N ARG A 486 -18.64 14.55 -1.78
CA ARG A 486 -18.78 14.70 -3.24
C ARG A 486 -18.02 13.60 -3.98
N LEU A 487 -16.81 13.26 -3.52
CA LEU A 487 -16.02 12.16 -4.08
C LEU A 487 -16.74 10.80 -3.97
N HIS A 488 -17.29 10.47 -2.79
CA HIS A 488 -18.07 9.25 -2.62
C HIS A 488 -19.32 9.24 -3.51
N ALA A 489 -20.03 10.36 -3.63
CA ALA A 489 -21.19 10.47 -4.52
C ALA A 489 -20.80 10.25 -5.99
N LEU A 490 -19.67 10.82 -6.43
CA LEU A 490 -19.12 10.65 -7.77
C LEU A 490 -18.85 9.16 -8.07
N TYR A 491 -18.20 8.44 -7.16
CA TYR A 491 -17.93 7.01 -7.35
C TYR A 491 -19.12 6.08 -7.13
N VAL A 492 -20.15 6.50 -6.38
CA VAL A 492 -21.44 5.79 -6.39
C VAL A 492 -22.09 5.90 -7.76
N MET A 493 -22.08 7.09 -8.39
CA MET A 493 -22.59 7.24 -9.76
C MET A 493 -21.74 6.45 -10.77
N GLU A 494 -20.42 6.38 -10.60
CA GLU A 494 -19.53 5.51 -11.38
C GLU A 494 -19.93 4.04 -11.28
N GLY A 495 -20.03 3.52 -10.05
CA GLY A 495 -20.37 2.13 -9.79
C GLY A 495 -21.81 1.76 -10.17
N MET A 496 -22.63 2.75 -10.44
CA MET A 496 -24.01 2.62 -10.92
C MET A 496 -24.16 2.93 -12.41
N ASP A 497 -23.07 3.07 -13.17
CA ASP A 497 -23.13 3.44 -14.59
C ASP A 497 -24.02 4.67 -14.87
N ALA A 498 -23.99 5.64 -13.94
CA ALA A 498 -24.85 6.83 -13.93
C ALA A 498 -24.07 8.14 -14.13
N LEU A 499 -22.76 8.07 -14.38
CA LEU A 499 -21.97 9.25 -14.74
C LEU A 499 -22.45 9.85 -16.06
N THR A 500 -22.56 11.17 -16.09
CA THR A 500 -22.90 11.94 -17.30
C THR A 500 -21.76 12.90 -17.63
N LEU A 501 -21.69 13.36 -18.89
CA LEU A 501 -20.74 14.39 -19.30
C LEU A 501 -20.84 15.66 -18.43
N ASN A 502 -22.05 16.02 -17.98
CA ASN A 502 -22.23 17.18 -17.10
C ASN A 502 -21.57 16.94 -15.74
N ILE A 503 -21.82 15.78 -15.12
CA ILE A 503 -21.22 15.43 -13.82
C ILE A 503 -19.69 15.45 -13.90
N ILE A 504 -19.10 14.89 -14.97
CA ILE A 504 -17.64 14.90 -15.14
C ILE A 504 -17.11 16.32 -15.32
N ARG A 505 -17.78 17.17 -16.12
CA ARG A 505 -17.39 18.58 -16.27
C ARG A 505 -17.44 19.34 -14.95
N GLU A 506 -18.47 19.14 -14.15
CA GLU A 506 -18.57 19.75 -12.82
C GLU A 506 -17.45 19.23 -11.91
N ALA A 507 -17.12 17.94 -11.96
CA ALA A 507 -16.05 17.34 -11.16
C ALA A 507 -14.66 17.88 -11.54
N LEU A 508 -14.38 18.08 -12.84
CA LEU A 508 -13.15 18.69 -13.33
C LEU A 508 -13.00 20.15 -12.87
N ASN A 509 -14.11 20.84 -12.61
CA ASN A 509 -14.15 22.22 -12.11
C ASN A 509 -14.32 22.33 -10.58
N ASP A 510 -14.28 21.22 -9.85
CA ASP A 510 -14.51 21.21 -8.40
C ASP A 510 -13.45 22.04 -7.66
N ALA A 511 -13.84 22.72 -6.58
CA ALA A 511 -12.91 23.52 -5.77
C ALA A 511 -11.81 22.69 -5.10
N SER A 512 -12.05 21.40 -4.85
CA SER A 512 -11.12 20.50 -4.18
C SER A 512 -10.19 19.80 -5.18
N PRO A 513 -8.85 19.88 -4.98
CA PRO A 513 -7.90 19.17 -5.85
C PRO A 513 -8.15 17.66 -5.86
N GLY A 514 -8.46 17.06 -4.71
CA GLY A 514 -8.76 15.62 -4.63
C GLY A 514 -9.96 15.20 -5.49
N VAL A 515 -10.99 16.05 -5.63
CA VAL A 515 -12.11 15.73 -6.55
C VAL A 515 -11.66 15.88 -8.01
N ARG A 516 -10.85 16.89 -8.34
CA ARG A 516 -10.32 17.09 -9.69
C ARG A 516 -9.38 15.96 -10.13
N GLU A 517 -8.53 15.44 -9.24
CA GLU A 517 -7.68 14.26 -9.48
C GLU A 517 -8.54 13.06 -9.92
N HIS A 518 -9.59 12.74 -9.16
CA HIS A 518 -10.49 11.66 -9.52
C HIS A 518 -11.35 11.95 -10.74
N ALA A 519 -11.71 13.21 -10.98
CA ALA A 519 -12.42 13.62 -12.19
C ALA A 519 -11.58 13.37 -13.45
N LEU A 520 -10.26 13.64 -13.39
CA LEU A 520 -9.31 13.33 -14.45
C LEU A 520 -9.21 11.82 -14.71
N ILE A 521 -9.13 10.99 -13.67
CA ILE A 521 -9.17 9.51 -13.82
C ILE A 521 -10.46 9.07 -14.53
N LEU A 522 -11.61 9.60 -14.10
CA LEU A 522 -12.90 9.20 -14.67
C LEU A 522 -13.14 9.77 -16.07
N SER A 523 -12.50 10.88 -16.43
CA SER A 523 -12.62 11.55 -17.73
C SER A 523 -11.94 10.80 -18.87
N GLU A 524 -11.02 9.88 -18.57
CA GLU A 524 -10.36 8.98 -19.55
C GLU A 524 -11.38 8.25 -20.45
N ARG A 525 -12.61 8.01 -19.96
CA ARG A 525 -13.70 7.36 -20.70
C ARG A 525 -14.60 8.33 -21.47
N PHE A 526 -14.33 9.64 -21.42
CA PHE A 526 -15.15 10.72 -21.96
C PHE A 526 -14.30 11.66 -22.83
N PRO A 527 -13.97 11.29 -24.08
CA PRO A 527 -13.15 12.11 -24.98
C PRO A 527 -13.69 13.53 -25.19
N GLU A 528 -14.99 13.76 -24.98
CA GLU A 528 -15.65 15.06 -25.12
C GLU A 528 -15.28 16.09 -24.05
N VAL A 529 -14.60 15.67 -22.96
CA VAL A 529 -14.12 16.58 -21.92
C VAL A 529 -12.63 16.85 -21.97
N LEU A 530 -11.96 16.41 -23.06
CA LEU A 530 -10.53 16.68 -23.26
C LEU A 530 -10.17 18.18 -23.11
N PRO A 531 -10.95 19.14 -23.66
CA PRO A 531 -10.65 20.57 -23.48
C PRO A 531 -10.61 20.97 -21.99
N GLU A 532 -11.53 20.46 -21.18
CA GLU A 532 -11.58 20.71 -19.74
C GLU A 532 -10.42 20.01 -19.01
N ALA A 533 -10.08 18.77 -19.38
CA ALA A 533 -8.95 18.04 -18.80
C ALA A 533 -7.61 18.75 -19.06
N ILE A 534 -7.42 19.30 -20.27
CA ILE A 534 -6.22 20.10 -20.63
C ILE A 534 -6.05 21.31 -19.71
N THR A 535 -7.14 21.95 -19.27
CA THR A 535 -7.01 23.13 -18.38
C THR A 535 -6.37 22.80 -17.02
N LEU A 536 -6.41 21.53 -16.60
CA LEU A 536 -5.84 21.07 -15.33
C LEU A 536 -4.33 20.78 -15.42
N SER A 537 -3.73 20.89 -16.61
CA SER A 537 -2.26 20.88 -16.77
C SER A 537 -1.57 22.02 -16.03
N SER A 538 -2.28 23.12 -15.76
CA SER A 538 -1.79 24.28 -14.99
C SER A 538 -2.48 24.42 -13.63
N ASP A 539 -2.96 23.31 -13.06
CA ASP A 539 -3.59 23.33 -11.74
C ASP A 539 -2.59 23.74 -10.65
N PRO A 540 -2.98 24.53 -9.64
CA PRO A 540 -2.09 24.90 -8.54
C PRO A 540 -1.64 23.72 -7.67
N SER A 541 -2.22 22.53 -7.80
CA SER A 541 -1.79 21.32 -7.10
C SER A 541 -0.98 20.40 -8.01
N HIS A 542 0.26 20.11 -7.62
CA HIS A 542 1.12 19.15 -8.32
C HIS A 542 0.52 17.75 -8.43
N LYS A 543 -0.32 17.34 -7.47
CA LYS A 543 -1.07 16.07 -7.56
C LYS A 543 -2.05 16.06 -8.73
N VAL A 544 -2.78 17.16 -8.92
CA VAL A 544 -3.68 17.34 -10.07
C VAL A 544 -2.87 17.41 -11.36
N VAL A 545 -1.75 18.13 -11.39
CA VAL A 545 -0.86 18.21 -12.57
C VAL A 545 -0.31 16.84 -12.95
N LEU A 546 0.16 16.04 -11.97
CA LEU A 546 0.58 14.67 -12.23
C LEU A 546 -0.58 13.86 -12.81
N GLN A 547 -1.76 13.90 -12.19
CA GLN A 547 -2.90 13.16 -12.68
C GLN A 547 -3.36 13.65 -14.07
N ALA A 548 -3.18 14.94 -14.39
CA ALA A 548 -3.43 15.48 -15.73
C ALA A 548 -2.43 14.89 -16.73
N ALA A 549 -1.13 14.85 -16.41
CA ALA A 549 -0.12 14.21 -17.27
C ALA A 549 -0.44 12.73 -17.54
N LEU A 550 -0.87 12.00 -16.50
CA LEU A 550 -1.25 10.59 -16.62
C LEU A 550 -2.49 10.43 -17.51
N SER A 551 -3.56 11.18 -17.22
CA SER A 551 -4.85 11.05 -17.93
C SER A 551 -4.82 11.57 -19.36
N LEU A 552 -4.12 12.68 -19.62
CA LEU A 552 -3.94 13.21 -20.98
C LEU A 552 -3.26 12.19 -21.89
N GLY A 553 -2.35 11.39 -21.33
CA GLY A 553 -1.72 10.30 -22.04
C GLY A 553 -2.64 9.13 -22.45
N GLU A 554 -3.88 9.08 -21.93
CA GLU A 554 -4.90 8.10 -22.34
C GLU A 554 -5.76 8.59 -23.52
N PHE A 555 -5.70 9.87 -23.88
CA PHE A 555 -6.45 10.40 -25.02
C PHE A 555 -5.65 10.26 -26.31
N GLU A 556 -6.24 9.60 -27.31
CA GLU A 556 -5.70 9.51 -28.67
C GLU A 556 -5.93 10.83 -29.45
N SER A 557 -5.19 11.89 -29.11
CA SER A 557 -5.35 13.21 -29.73
C SER A 557 -4.04 14.00 -29.74
N GLU A 558 -3.67 14.59 -30.89
CA GLU A 558 -2.51 15.49 -30.99
C GLU A 558 -2.65 16.73 -30.10
N ALA A 559 -3.87 17.09 -29.68
CA ALA A 559 -4.12 18.24 -28.81
C ALA A 559 -3.52 18.10 -27.40
N VAL A 560 -3.03 16.91 -27.01
CA VAL A 560 -2.39 16.68 -25.70
C VAL A 560 -0.91 17.05 -25.68
N THR A 561 -0.25 17.16 -26.83
CA THR A 561 1.21 17.35 -26.92
C THR A 561 1.66 18.67 -26.30
N GLU A 562 1.04 19.80 -26.68
CA GLU A 562 1.35 21.13 -26.12
C GLU A 562 1.11 21.18 -24.60
N PRO A 563 -0.05 20.73 -24.07
CA PRO A 563 -0.25 20.63 -22.61
C PRO A 563 0.77 19.77 -21.86
N LEU A 564 1.22 18.65 -22.44
CA LEU A 564 2.26 17.81 -21.82
C LEU A 564 3.63 18.50 -21.84
N ALA A 565 3.93 19.25 -22.91
CA ALA A 565 5.15 20.07 -23.00
C ALA A 565 5.13 21.22 -21.98
N ASP A 566 3.99 21.87 -21.78
CA ASP A 566 3.80 22.92 -20.78
C ASP A 566 4.00 22.38 -19.36
N ILE A 567 3.45 21.19 -19.07
CA ILE A 567 3.67 20.50 -17.79
C ILE A 567 5.17 20.29 -17.53
N LEU A 568 5.91 19.79 -18.52
CA LEU A 568 7.35 19.62 -18.37
C LEU A 568 8.06 20.97 -18.21
N GLN A 569 7.70 21.98 -19.01
CA GLN A 569 8.30 23.31 -18.92
C GLN A 569 8.20 23.91 -17.51
N GLU A 570 7.04 23.75 -16.86
CA GLU A 570 6.79 24.32 -15.53
C GLU A 570 7.27 23.41 -14.38
N HIS A 571 7.11 22.09 -14.53
CA HIS A 571 7.27 21.13 -13.44
C HIS A 571 8.38 20.10 -13.64
N TYR A 572 9.30 20.28 -14.59
CA TYR A 572 10.38 19.31 -14.87
C TYR A 572 11.24 18.96 -13.66
N ARG A 573 11.24 19.72 -12.56
CA ARG A 573 12.01 19.34 -11.36
C ARG A 573 11.37 18.20 -10.59
N ASP A 574 10.05 18.05 -10.65
CA ASP A 574 9.33 16.96 -10.01
C ASP A 574 9.47 15.68 -10.84
N HIS A 575 10.12 14.68 -10.27
CA HIS A 575 10.43 13.46 -11.01
C HIS A 575 9.18 12.61 -11.30
N TRP A 576 8.14 12.70 -10.46
CA TRP A 576 6.89 11.98 -10.71
C TRP A 576 6.16 12.58 -11.89
N ILE A 577 6.15 13.91 -12.01
CA ILE A 577 5.55 14.59 -13.15
C ILE A 577 6.31 14.26 -14.44
N ARG A 578 7.65 14.30 -14.42
CA ARG A 578 8.46 13.85 -15.58
C ARG A 578 8.12 12.42 -16.01
N LEU A 579 8.09 11.49 -15.05
CA LEU A 579 7.77 10.09 -15.31
C LEU A 579 6.33 9.92 -15.81
N GLY A 580 5.38 10.69 -15.27
CA GLY A 580 3.99 10.71 -15.69
C GLY A 580 3.83 11.12 -17.15
N VAL A 581 4.51 12.18 -17.58
CA VAL A 581 4.52 12.60 -18.99
C VAL A 581 5.16 11.51 -19.87
N LEU A 582 6.38 11.08 -19.55
CA LEU A 582 7.13 10.08 -20.32
C LEU A 582 6.43 8.72 -20.42
N SER A 583 5.50 8.42 -19.52
CA SER A 583 4.80 7.15 -19.51
C SER A 583 3.79 6.98 -20.64
N SER A 584 3.45 8.04 -21.40
CA SER A 584 2.55 7.96 -22.57
C SER A 584 3.30 7.97 -23.88
N ASP A 585 2.65 7.47 -24.94
CA ASP A 585 3.18 7.60 -26.30
C ASP A 585 3.31 9.06 -26.73
N ALA A 586 2.29 9.89 -26.49
CA ALA A 586 2.35 11.32 -26.81
C ALA A 586 3.47 12.03 -26.01
N GLY A 587 3.55 11.79 -24.70
CA GLY A 587 4.52 12.39 -23.80
C GLY A 587 5.95 11.83 -23.91
N SER A 588 6.20 10.94 -24.85
CA SER A 588 7.55 10.47 -25.20
C SER A 588 7.80 10.45 -26.71
N SER A 589 6.99 11.20 -27.47
CA SER A 589 7.09 11.30 -28.92
C SER A 589 8.08 12.37 -29.37
N MET A 590 8.58 12.28 -30.61
CA MET A 590 9.37 13.37 -31.20
C MET A 590 8.58 14.67 -31.32
N ALA A 591 7.25 14.61 -31.52
CA ALA A 591 6.40 15.80 -31.52
C ALA A 591 6.46 16.56 -30.18
N LEU A 592 6.47 15.85 -29.04
CA LEU A 592 6.67 16.49 -27.74
C LEU A 592 8.04 17.18 -27.67
N PHE A 593 9.10 16.48 -28.12
CA PHE A 593 10.46 17.02 -28.08
C PHE A 593 10.58 18.30 -28.92
N GLU A 594 10.01 18.30 -30.12
CA GLU A 594 9.95 19.47 -31.00
C GLU A 594 9.18 20.63 -30.34
N THR A 595 8.01 20.37 -29.73
CA THR A 595 7.26 21.40 -28.99
C THR A 595 8.09 22.00 -27.85
N LEU A 596 8.83 21.18 -27.08
CA LEU A 596 9.73 21.67 -26.04
C LEU A 596 10.87 22.54 -26.59
N GLN A 597 11.37 22.20 -27.79
CA GLN A 597 12.45 22.92 -28.45
C GLN A 597 11.98 24.26 -29.03
N ASP A 598 10.86 24.26 -29.73
CA ASP A 598 10.42 25.36 -30.58
C ASP A 598 9.45 26.32 -29.87
N GLU A 599 8.66 25.83 -28.90
CA GLU A 599 7.52 26.59 -28.36
C GLU A 599 7.70 27.00 -26.89
N THR A 600 8.37 26.19 -26.06
CA THR A 600 8.48 26.46 -24.61
C THR A 600 9.82 27.08 -24.18
N GLY A 601 10.87 26.93 -25.01
CA GLY A 601 12.23 27.34 -24.67
C GLY A 601 12.91 26.44 -23.63
N PHE A 602 12.42 25.20 -23.46
CA PHE A 602 12.87 24.24 -22.44
C PHE A 602 14.38 24.04 -22.45
N PHE A 603 14.98 23.94 -23.64
CA PHE A 603 16.42 23.71 -23.81
C PHE A 603 17.27 25.00 -23.83
N GLY A 604 16.69 26.16 -23.49
CA GLY A 604 17.40 27.45 -23.43
C GLY A 604 18.36 27.59 -22.23
N SER A 605 18.23 26.74 -21.21
CA SER A 605 19.12 26.65 -20.04
C SER A 605 19.21 25.21 -19.53
N TRP A 606 20.32 24.88 -18.87
CA TRP A 606 20.65 23.52 -18.42
C TRP A 606 20.82 23.42 -16.90
N ASP A 607 20.32 22.34 -16.35
CA ASP A 607 20.51 21.86 -14.98
C ASP A 607 20.41 20.31 -14.95
N GLU A 608 20.69 19.71 -13.79
CA GLU A 608 20.75 18.26 -13.61
C GLU A 608 19.39 17.59 -13.94
N GLU A 609 18.27 18.24 -13.68
CA GLU A 609 16.93 17.68 -13.91
C GLU A 609 16.53 17.67 -15.39
N LYS A 610 16.92 18.68 -16.17
CA LYS A 610 16.75 18.65 -17.63
C LYS A 610 17.68 17.65 -18.31
N GLU A 611 18.88 17.50 -17.76
CA GLU A 611 19.83 16.48 -18.18
C GLU A 611 19.29 15.07 -17.91
N GLN A 612 18.67 14.84 -16.74
CA GLN A 612 17.97 13.59 -16.45
C GLN A 612 16.77 13.37 -17.38
N PHE A 613 16.00 14.40 -17.71
CA PHE A 613 14.93 14.28 -18.71
C PHE A 613 15.48 13.84 -20.07
N LEU A 614 16.58 14.43 -20.55
CA LEU A 614 17.19 14.01 -21.82
C LEU A 614 17.65 12.56 -21.79
N HIS A 615 18.24 12.12 -20.68
CA HIS A 615 18.61 10.72 -20.49
C HIS A 615 17.38 9.81 -20.62
N ASP A 616 16.32 10.11 -19.86
CA ASP A 616 15.13 9.26 -19.81
C ASP A 616 14.36 9.26 -21.15
N PHE A 617 14.28 10.41 -21.82
CA PHE A 617 13.69 10.52 -23.16
C PHE A 617 14.51 9.75 -24.19
N SER A 618 15.84 9.88 -24.18
CA SER A 618 16.73 9.14 -25.10
C SER A 618 16.66 7.64 -24.87
N TYR A 619 16.51 7.20 -23.61
CA TYR A 619 16.26 5.81 -23.26
C TYR A 619 14.97 5.30 -23.91
N VAL A 620 13.85 6.02 -23.75
CA VAL A 620 12.57 5.62 -24.33
C VAL A 620 12.64 5.56 -25.85
N THR A 621 13.22 6.57 -26.49
CA THR A 621 13.39 6.64 -27.95
C THR A 621 14.22 5.47 -28.48
N ALA A 622 15.36 5.17 -27.86
CA ALA A 622 16.20 4.04 -28.25
C ALA A 622 15.54 2.69 -27.96
N ALA A 623 14.81 2.56 -26.84
CA ALA A 623 14.08 1.33 -26.50
C ALA A 623 12.93 1.02 -27.46
N ARG A 624 12.34 2.03 -28.11
CA ARG A 624 11.36 1.84 -29.20
C ARG A 624 12.00 1.32 -30.48
N ASN A 625 13.30 1.56 -30.67
CA ASN A 625 14.09 1.19 -31.84
C ASN A 625 13.47 1.65 -33.18
N ASN A 626 12.99 2.90 -33.24
CA ASN A 626 12.57 3.54 -34.49
C ASN A 626 13.72 4.40 -35.03
N GLY A 627 14.32 3.98 -36.15
CA GLY A 627 15.48 4.66 -36.75
C GLY A 627 15.23 6.13 -37.11
N GLU A 628 14.02 6.50 -37.51
CA GLU A 628 13.67 7.88 -37.86
C GLU A 628 13.67 8.77 -36.61
N ASP A 629 12.96 8.37 -35.54
CA ASP A 629 12.90 9.10 -34.27
C ASP A 629 14.30 9.20 -33.62
N MET A 630 15.05 8.10 -33.69
CA MET A 630 16.43 8.01 -33.18
C MET A 630 17.36 9.00 -33.90
N ALA A 631 17.36 8.99 -35.23
CA ALA A 631 18.18 9.90 -36.02
C ALA A 631 17.77 11.36 -35.79
N GLN A 632 16.48 11.63 -35.71
CA GLN A 632 15.93 12.96 -35.48
C GLN A 632 16.33 13.53 -34.10
N LEU A 633 16.23 12.72 -33.04
CA LEU A 633 16.65 13.11 -31.70
C LEU A 633 18.15 13.43 -31.66
N LEU A 634 18.99 12.54 -32.23
CA LEU A 634 20.44 12.71 -32.24
C LEU A 634 20.88 13.95 -33.03
N GLU A 635 20.21 14.24 -34.15
CA GLU A 635 20.44 15.48 -34.89
C GLU A 635 20.09 16.70 -34.04
N ALA A 636 18.92 16.71 -33.42
CA ALA A 636 18.44 17.84 -32.61
C ALA A 636 19.33 18.14 -31.38
N VAL A 637 19.95 17.11 -30.79
CA VAL A 637 20.80 17.24 -29.59
C VAL A 637 22.31 17.33 -29.87
N SER A 638 22.73 17.18 -31.12
CA SER A 638 24.15 17.22 -31.54
C SER A 638 24.88 18.51 -31.15
N GLY A 639 24.15 19.63 -31.07
CA GLY A 639 24.69 20.94 -30.72
C GLY A 639 24.70 21.26 -29.22
N LEU A 640 24.27 20.32 -28.36
CA LEU A 640 24.16 20.55 -26.92
C LEU A 640 25.53 20.54 -26.20
N PRO A 641 25.59 21.08 -24.97
CA PRO A 641 26.77 20.95 -24.11
C PRO A 641 27.23 19.48 -24.00
N VAL A 642 28.54 19.28 -23.80
CA VAL A 642 29.15 17.94 -23.76
C VAL A 642 28.49 17.05 -22.69
N ASP A 643 28.21 17.59 -21.51
CA ASP A 643 27.60 16.83 -20.42
C ASP A 643 26.16 16.38 -20.77
N SER A 644 25.35 17.26 -21.37
CA SER A 644 24.01 16.90 -21.83
C SER A 644 24.06 15.86 -22.97
N ARG A 645 25.07 15.91 -23.85
CA ARG A 645 25.29 14.86 -24.88
C ARG A 645 25.69 13.52 -24.27
N LYS A 646 26.42 13.50 -23.15
CA LYS A 646 26.71 12.26 -22.41
C LYS A 646 25.43 11.63 -21.87
N MET A 647 24.55 12.44 -21.26
CA MET A 647 23.26 11.96 -20.76
C MET A 647 22.40 11.35 -21.86
N VAL A 648 22.36 11.96 -23.04
CA VAL A 648 21.72 11.39 -24.23
C VAL A 648 22.34 10.03 -24.59
N ALA A 649 23.67 9.96 -24.71
CA ALA A 649 24.36 8.73 -25.11
C ALA A 649 24.16 7.59 -24.09
N GLU A 650 24.18 7.88 -22.79
CA GLU A 650 23.92 6.91 -21.72
C GLU A 650 22.49 6.39 -21.77
N GLY A 651 21.50 7.28 -21.90
CA GLY A 651 20.10 6.91 -22.06
C GLY A 651 19.90 6.02 -23.27
N PHE A 652 20.48 6.41 -24.42
CA PHE A 652 20.40 5.66 -25.68
C PHE A 652 20.98 4.25 -25.56
N SER A 653 22.15 4.11 -24.91
CA SER A 653 22.77 2.83 -24.62
C SER A 653 21.87 1.94 -23.75
N GLY A 654 21.27 2.50 -22.69
CA GLY A 654 20.32 1.81 -21.83
C GLY A 654 19.06 1.35 -22.59
N GLY A 655 18.55 2.17 -23.50
CA GLY A 655 17.37 1.87 -24.31
C GLY A 655 17.61 0.75 -25.33
N LEU A 656 18.75 0.78 -26.02
CA LEU A 656 19.15 -0.32 -26.91
C LEU A 656 19.29 -1.64 -26.14
N ALA A 657 19.95 -1.61 -24.98
CA ALA A 657 20.06 -2.79 -24.11
C ALA A 657 18.69 -3.32 -23.66
N LYS A 658 17.70 -2.43 -23.42
CA LYS A 658 16.34 -2.79 -23.04
C LYS A 658 15.55 -3.47 -24.15
N SER A 659 15.72 -3.03 -25.40
CA SER A 659 15.01 -3.58 -26.55
C SER A 659 15.61 -4.88 -27.08
N GLU A 660 16.83 -5.23 -26.66
CA GLU A 660 17.64 -6.32 -27.22
C GLU A 660 17.77 -6.24 -28.75
N ALA A 661 17.73 -5.03 -29.32
CA ALA A 661 17.70 -4.81 -30.75
C ALA A 661 19.01 -4.21 -31.29
N ASP A 662 19.36 -4.58 -32.52
CA ASP A 662 20.52 -4.05 -33.22
C ASP A 662 20.33 -2.55 -33.56
N LEU A 663 21.42 -1.79 -33.54
CA LEU A 663 21.43 -0.39 -33.97
C LEU A 663 20.98 -0.25 -35.44
N PRO A 664 19.99 0.59 -35.75
CA PRO A 664 19.61 0.86 -37.14
C PRO A 664 20.76 1.48 -37.94
N SER A 665 20.98 0.99 -39.16
CA SER A 665 22.14 1.35 -39.99
C SER A 665 22.22 2.83 -40.38
N ASP A 666 21.10 3.53 -40.29
CA ASP A 666 20.90 4.95 -40.61
C ASP A 666 21.12 5.88 -39.41
N VAL A 667 21.45 5.34 -38.23
CA VAL A 667 21.66 6.09 -36.98
C VAL A 667 23.16 6.26 -36.64
N GLU A 668 24.04 5.43 -37.22
CA GLU A 668 25.48 5.44 -36.94
C GLU A 668 26.14 6.80 -37.24
N GLU A 669 25.75 7.45 -38.35
CA GLU A 669 26.30 8.76 -38.74
C GLU A 669 25.96 9.85 -37.71
N GLN A 670 24.73 9.83 -37.18
CA GLN A 670 24.23 10.77 -36.19
C GLN A 670 24.86 10.52 -34.82
N LEU A 671 25.12 9.27 -34.45
CA LEU A 671 25.90 8.96 -33.25
C LEU A 671 27.34 9.48 -33.36
N GLN A 672 27.98 9.31 -34.52
CA GLN A 672 29.31 9.89 -34.76
C GLN A 672 29.27 11.44 -34.72
N ALA A 673 28.20 12.05 -35.22
CA ALA A 673 27.98 13.49 -35.13
C ALA A 673 27.78 13.95 -33.68
N LEU A 674 27.06 13.20 -32.85
CA LEU A 674 26.89 13.44 -31.42
C LEU A 674 28.25 13.46 -30.71
N ALA A 675 29.17 12.56 -31.08
CA ALA A 675 30.53 12.52 -30.52
C ALA A 675 31.32 13.79 -30.85
N GLY A 676 31.29 14.23 -32.11
CA GLY A 676 31.82 15.51 -32.60
C GLY A 676 33.09 16.02 -31.90
N ASP A 677 32.99 17.22 -31.33
CA ASP A 677 34.02 17.89 -30.54
C ASP A 677 34.03 17.50 -29.04
N GLY A 678 33.33 16.43 -28.67
CA GLY A 678 33.23 15.91 -27.31
C GLY A 678 34.55 15.40 -26.73
N ASP A 679 34.53 15.19 -25.42
CA ASP A 679 35.66 14.60 -24.71
C ASP A 679 35.79 13.09 -24.94
N GLU A 680 36.85 12.49 -24.40
CA GLU A 680 37.12 11.06 -24.58
C GLU A 680 36.05 10.18 -23.94
N GLU A 681 35.39 10.64 -22.88
CA GLU A 681 34.33 9.89 -22.22
C GLU A 681 33.12 9.74 -23.13
N LEU A 682 32.61 10.85 -23.69
CA LEU A 682 31.50 10.81 -24.65
C LEU A 682 31.84 9.94 -25.87
N LYS A 683 33.05 10.08 -26.41
CA LYS A 683 33.51 9.28 -27.55
C LYS A 683 33.56 7.78 -27.23
N ASN A 684 33.98 7.41 -26.03
CA ASN A 684 34.01 6.01 -25.60
C ASN A 684 32.59 5.43 -25.46
N ILE A 685 31.65 6.19 -24.88
CA ILE A 685 30.25 5.75 -24.77
C ILE A 685 29.68 5.48 -26.17
N ILE A 686 29.90 6.40 -27.11
CA ILE A 686 29.40 6.27 -28.49
C ILE A 686 30.07 5.12 -29.24
N SER A 687 31.39 4.92 -29.09
CA SER A 687 32.09 3.78 -29.69
C SER A 687 31.49 2.45 -29.19
N ASN A 688 31.20 2.37 -27.89
CA ASN A 688 30.59 1.16 -27.32
C ASN A 688 29.18 0.90 -27.89
N ILE A 689 28.38 1.93 -28.14
CA ILE A 689 27.04 1.81 -28.75
C ILE A 689 27.13 1.31 -30.20
N ILE A 690 28.11 1.80 -30.97
CA ILE A 690 28.29 1.40 -32.37
C ILE A 690 28.86 -0.03 -32.47
N GLU A 691 29.64 -0.46 -31.47
CA GLU A 691 30.26 -1.79 -31.43
C GLU A 691 29.36 -2.90 -30.86
N SER A 692 28.35 -2.55 -30.05
CA SER A 692 27.38 -3.48 -29.45
C SER A 692 26.36 -3.98 -30.46
#